data_AF-A0AAN7LVL1-F1
#
_entry.id   AF-A0AAN7LVL1-F1
#
_cell.length_a   1.000
_cell.length_b   1.000
_cell.length_c   1.000
_cell.angle_alpha   90.00
_cell.angle_beta   90.00
_cell.angle_gamma   90.00
#
_symmetry.space_group_name_H-M   'P 1'
#
loop_
_entity.id
_entity.type
_entity.pdbx_description
1 polymer ?
#
loop_
_entity_poly.entity_id
_entity_poly.type
_entity_poly.pdbx_seq_one_letter_code
_entity_poly.pdbx_strand_id
1 'polypeptide(L)'
;MASAPRQRHPISSGNSSSSTTPDRAMPDHQGKSTPMKDFVCPITNQLFIDPVTLETGQTYERRAIMEWLERGNSTCPITRQPLRSTQLPRTNYVLKRLVSDWQEKNPKPLPRIPQEHDPSETYKTKPSTHLPSPSRPQLRHLVAELCTSEILQESEAAVLRIERLWREEADMEELEMMAVLTRLSAINRLTEILSNSVEVRVLRAALFLLCELGWRNEAVVSTLTQVEPDMDCVVALFKKGLAEAAVLIHLLRPSGLSLLEMGIVEPLLEVIAQRVDDGADRKRRIMCMEPKTASVLLLGRIMASCEEEGGAVSAVMSKVVGVRWKVVESVMASLQAEWIDERIAAVGILLRCIRQDGKCRNLIADKVDLAPVLESFVGADDAERLQIVRFLSELVKLSRRLFNEQILHIIKEEGAFSTMHTLLSYLQTAPLENRPVVACLLLQIDLLAEPRKMSIFREEAIDALISSLRNTDFPSVQIAAAEVVVSLQGRFSVSGKPLARALLLKSAGLEKKYRAIVRQEKLENVDFDESSQEEQKAADEWERRMAYALASHEFGLLFEALSDGMSSDHTELNSSCFLSATWLVHALAALPDTGVRGAARVCLLKQLVSIFKSAKDIEDRVLSMLALSSFIRDQEGLRDVRSFMKDVMKGLRELRKYSPLAVEMLKILSEGTGSSADLWNHRELVQVDCSSNGEVTSIICFKDKIFSGHSDGTIKVWTGRGSILHLVQEVREHVKAVTSLTILPSGERLCSGSLDRTTKVWSIRTESLHCVQVHDMKDQVHSLVVSNSLACFIPQGAGVKVHSWNGASKHLNPNKYVKCLSLVQGKLYCGCHDNSIQEIDLATGIISTVQYGSRRLLAKSNPVHAMQLQDGLLYTAGSPIDGAAVKIWSASNYDLVASLPSTVEVRSITVSSELIYLGCKGGAVEVWCKDKHRRVQTLQLGTSAKVLTISVNSAEEIVVAGTSDGRIQAWGFS
;
A
#
# COMPACT_ATOMS: atom_id res chain seq x y z
N MET A 1 16.88 53.13 -20.21
CA MET A 1 18.03 53.97 -19.80
C MET A 1 18.92 53.13 -18.91
N ALA A 2 20.21 53.10 -19.25
CA ALA A 2 21.39 52.78 -18.43
C ALA A 2 21.68 51.32 -17.97
N SER A 3 22.84 50.87 -18.47
CA SER A 3 23.98 50.26 -17.77
C SER A 3 24.03 48.75 -17.43
N ALA A 4 24.95 48.09 -18.15
CA ALA A 4 25.77 46.93 -17.77
C ALA A 4 26.67 47.21 -16.53
N PRO A 5 27.50 46.28 -15.94
CA PRO A 5 28.12 45.06 -16.54
C PRO A 5 28.44 43.81 -15.65
N ARG A 6 28.83 42.69 -16.34
CA ARG A 6 29.86 41.60 -16.07
C ARG A 6 29.81 40.80 -14.73
N GLN A 7 30.04 39.47 -14.61
CA GLN A 7 30.91 38.47 -15.29
C GLN A 7 30.59 36.99 -14.85
N ARG A 8 30.81 35.99 -15.75
CA ARG A 8 31.09 34.50 -15.63
C ARG A 8 30.10 33.58 -14.87
N HIS A 9 29.75 32.32 -15.20
CA HIS A 9 29.91 31.22 -16.22
C HIS A 9 28.88 30.10 -15.78
N PRO A 10 28.67 28.91 -16.41
CA PRO A 10 28.71 28.44 -17.81
C PRO A 10 27.42 27.62 -18.23
N ILE A 11 27.49 26.95 -19.40
CA ILE A 11 26.70 25.78 -19.89
C ILE A 11 25.49 26.08 -20.82
N SER A 12 25.62 25.59 -22.06
CA SER A 12 24.61 25.42 -23.11
C SER A 12 24.64 23.95 -23.55
N SER A 13 23.66 23.33 -24.20
CA SER A 13 22.47 23.81 -24.91
C SER A 13 21.63 22.58 -25.28
N GLY A 14 20.30 22.74 -25.29
CA GLY A 14 19.34 21.71 -25.69
C GLY A 14 18.85 21.79 -27.14
N ASN A 15 18.09 20.73 -27.48
CA ASN A 15 16.90 20.58 -28.31
C ASN A 15 16.52 21.60 -29.41
N SER A 16 16.18 21.03 -30.59
CA SER A 16 14.97 21.25 -31.43
C SER A 16 15.22 20.54 -32.80
N SER A 17 14.29 20.04 -33.62
CA SER A 17 12.82 20.12 -33.74
C SER A 17 12.28 19.19 -34.86
N SER A 18 11.07 18.65 -34.64
CA SER A 18 9.87 18.47 -35.52
C SER A 18 9.88 17.87 -36.96
N SER A 19 8.97 16.86 -37.13
CA SER A 19 7.95 16.59 -38.18
C SER A 19 8.38 16.42 -39.67
N THR A 20 7.87 15.50 -40.51
CA THR A 20 6.50 15.02 -40.86
C THR A 20 6.58 13.72 -41.71
N THR A 21 5.53 12.88 -41.75
CA THR A 21 5.31 11.74 -42.69
C THR A 21 4.64 12.20 -44.00
N PRO A 22 4.76 11.52 -45.17
CA PRO A 22 3.99 10.29 -45.48
C PRO A 22 4.61 9.29 -46.51
N ASP A 23 3.88 8.20 -46.71
CA ASP A 23 4.08 6.97 -47.49
C ASP A 23 4.34 7.06 -49.02
N ARG A 24 4.87 5.92 -49.50
CA ARG A 24 4.79 5.25 -50.83
C ARG A 24 5.88 5.44 -51.91
N ALA A 25 6.28 4.25 -52.40
CA ALA A 25 6.85 3.85 -53.69
C ALA A 25 8.36 3.53 -53.72
N MET A 26 8.63 2.25 -53.98
CA MET A 26 9.93 1.66 -54.36
C MET A 26 10.59 2.41 -55.52
N PRO A 27 11.91 2.27 -55.64
CA PRO A 27 12.41 1.53 -56.79
C PRO A 27 13.39 0.42 -56.42
N ASP A 28 13.27 -0.67 -57.16
CA ASP A 28 14.30 -1.68 -57.34
C ASP A 28 15.67 -1.05 -57.62
N HIS A 29 16.66 -1.41 -56.81
CA HIS A 29 18.03 -1.55 -57.29
C HIS A 29 18.64 -2.81 -56.71
N GLN A 30 18.65 -3.87 -57.52
CA GLN A 30 19.58 -4.98 -57.41
C GLN A 30 21.01 -4.46 -57.54
N GLY A 31 21.62 -4.09 -56.42
CA GLY A 31 23.07 -3.97 -56.29
C GLY A 31 23.64 -5.33 -55.92
N LYS A 32 24.10 -6.11 -56.89
CA LYS A 32 24.96 -7.28 -56.63
C LYS A 32 26.19 -6.79 -55.85
N SER A 33 26.32 -7.11 -54.57
CA SER A 33 27.56 -6.85 -53.82
C SER A 33 28.64 -7.79 -54.36
N THR A 34 29.41 -7.31 -55.34
CA THR A 34 30.66 -7.98 -55.70
C THR A 34 31.56 -8.01 -54.47
N PRO A 35 32.15 -9.16 -54.10
CA PRO A 35 33.08 -9.21 -52.99
C PRO A 35 34.23 -8.23 -53.23
N MET A 36 34.71 -7.59 -52.15
CA MET A 36 35.89 -6.74 -52.22
C MET A 36 37.05 -7.52 -52.86
N LYS A 37 37.86 -6.88 -53.70
CA LYS A 37 38.98 -7.54 -54.41
C LYS A 37 39.93 -8.28 -53.45
N ASP A 38 40.03 -7.81 -52.22
CA ASP A 38 40.90 -8.37 -51.18
C ASP A 38 40.35 -9.67 -50.56
N PHE A 39 39.09 -10.03 -50.83
CA PHE A 39 38.45 -11.28 -50.34
C PHE A 39 38.53 -12.43 -51.34
N VAL A 40 39.04 -12.15 -52.53
CA VAL A 40 39.08 -13.10 -53.65
C VAL A 40 40.53 -13.46 -53.92
N CYS A 41 40.81 -14.75 -54.04
CA CYS A 41 42.13 -15.23 -54.41
C CYS A 41 42.47 -14.78 -55.84
N PRO A 42 43.62 -14.13 -56.07
CA PRO A 42 43.97 -13.64 -57.41
C PRO A 42 44.25 -14.73 -58.45
N ILE A 43 44.49 -15.98 -58.02
CA ILE A 43 44.73 -17.13 -58.91
C ILE A 43 43.42 -17.83 -59.28
N THR A 44 42.57 -18.11 -58.28
CA THR A 44 41.34 -18.88 -58.50
C THR A 44 40.13 -18.00 -58.84
N ASN A 45 40.23 -16.69 -58.59
CA ASN A 45 39.12 -15.73 -58.68
C ASN A 45 37.90 -16.12 -57.83
N GLN A 46 38.10 -16.95 -56.80
CA GLN A 46 37.10 -17.37 -55.83
C GLN A 46 37.37 -16.76 -54.45
N LEU A 47 36.34 -16.68 -53.61
CA LEU A 47 36.50 -16.24 -52.22
C LEU A 47 37.49 -17.13 -51.47
N PHE A 48 38.29 -16.53 -50.59
CA PHE A 48 39.22 -17.29 -49.75
C PHE A 48 38.49 -18.23 -48.79
N ILE A 49 38.91 -19.49 -48.79
CA ILE A 49 38.46 -20.52 -47.83
C ILE A 49 39.59 -20.81 -46.85
N ASP A 50 40.83 -20.87 -47.34
CA ASP A 50 42.04 -21.00 -46.53
C ASP A 50 43.13 -20.03 -47.04
N PRO A 51 43.01 -18.73 -46.75
CA PRO A 51 43.94 -17.72 -47.25
C PRO A 51 45.33 -17.84 -46.61
N VAL A 52 46.39 -17.74 -47.42
CA VAL A 52 47.78 -17.73 -46.98
C VAL A 52 48.49 -16.51 -47.55
N THR A 53 49.07 -15.68 -46.69
CA THR A 53 49.81 -14.49 -47.08
C THR A 53 51.29 -14.81 -47.18
N LEU A 54 51.87 -14.66 -48.38
CA LEU A 54 53.30 -14.87 -48.61
C LEU A 54 54.13 -13.70 -48.04
N GLU A 55 55.43 -13.91 -47.89
CA GLU A 55 56.40 -12.87 -47.43
C GLU A 55 56.42 -11.61 -48.33
N THR A 56 55.91 -11.73 -49.56
CA THR A 56 55.74 -10.61 -50.50
C THR A 56 54.52 -9.73 -50.19
N GLY A 57 53.75 -10.06 -49.13
CA GLY A 57 52.53 -9.35 -48.70
C GLY A 57 51.25 -9.83 -49.38
N GLN A 58 51.36 -10.69 -50.41
CA GLN A 58 50.22 -11.11 -51.23
C GLN A 58 49.58 -12.40 -50.73
N THR A 59 48.25 -12.40 -50.71
CA THR A 59 47.44 -13.49 -50.16
C THR A 59 46.86 -14.37 -51.28
N TYR A 60 46.99 -15.68 -51.12
CA TYR A 60 46.50 -16.69 -52.07
C TYR A 60 45.76 -17.81 -51.34
N GLU A 61 44.89 -18.52 -52.04
CA GLU A 61 44.25 -19.71 -51.51
C GLU A 61 45.30 -20.80 -51.36
N ARG A 62 45.39 -21.44 -50.18
CA ARG A 62 46.47 -22.38 -49.85
C ARG A 62 46.70 -23.41 -50.95
N ARG A 63 45.62 -24.05 -51.42
CA ARG A 63 45.69 -25.08 -52.46
C ARG A 63 46.24 -24.53 -53.79
N ALA A 64 45.82 -23.34 -54.18
CA ALA A 64 46.23 -22.74 -55.45
C ALA A 64 47.71 -22.32 -55.46
N ILE A 65 48.23 -21.82 -54.33
CA ILE A 65 49.65 -21.47 -54.22
C ILE A 65 50.55 -22.70 -54.00
N MET A 66 50.05 -23.77 -53.36
CA MET A 66 50.74 -25.07 -53.32
C MET A 66 50.91 -25.63 -54.73
N GLU A 67 49.84 -25.70 -55.53
CA GLU A 67 49.92 -26.18 -56.91
C GLU A 67 50.85 -25.31 -57.78
N TRP A 68 50.94 -24.01 -57.51
CA TRP A 68 51.88 -23.11 -58.20
C TRP A 68 53.34 -23.45 -57.88
N LEU A 69 53.67 -23.72 -56.62
CA LEU A 69 55.02 -24.10 -56.17
C LEU A 69 55.39 -25.51 -56.64
N GLU A 70 54.45 -26.47 -56.60
CA GLU A 70 54.65 -27.85 -57.06
C GLU A 70 54.94 -27.96 -58.56
N ARG A 71 54.49 -27.00 -59.37
CA ARG A 71 54.84 -26.89 -60.80
C ARG A 71 56.27 -26.38 -61.05
N GLY A 72 57.09 -26.23 -60.00
CA GLY A 72 58.50 -25.84 -60.09
C GLY A 72 58.73 -24.33 -60.12
N ASN A 73 57.71 -23.52 -59.84
CA ASN A 73 57.86 -22.07 -59.78
C ASN A 73 58.42 -21.65 -58.41
N SER A 74 59.48 -20.85 -58.40
CA SER A 74 60.12 -20.31 -57.18
C SER A 74 59.86 -18.83 -56.95
N THR A 75 58.88 -18.25 -57.65
CA THR A 75 58.54 -16.82 -57.56
C THR A 75 57.05 -16.61 -57.25
N CYS A 76 56.74 -15.51 -56.58
CA CYS A 76 55.36 -15.12 -56.28
C CYS A 76 54.57 -14.86 -57.59
N PRO A 77 53.35 -15.44 -57.75
CA PRO A 77 52.58 -15.36 -59.00
C PRO A 77 52.35 -13.94 -59.53
N ILE A 78 52.11 -12.97 -58.65
CA ILE A 78 51.81 -11.58 -59.04
C ILE A 78 53.05 -10.70 -59.00
N THR A 79 53.79 -10.70 -57.88
CA THR A 79 54.89 -9.75 -57.69
C THR A 79 56.18 -10.21 -58.39
N ARG A 80 56.24 -11.48 -58.83
CA ARG A 80 57.40 -12.14 -59.45
C ARG A 80 58.69 -12.11 -58.62
N GLN A 81 58.60 -11.73 -57.35
CA GLN A 81 59.72 -11.76 -56.43
C GLN A 81 60.07 -13.21 -56.05
N PRO A 82 61.35 -13.56 -55.91
CA PRO A 82 61.78 -14.90 -55.51
C PRO A 82 61.33 -15.19 -54.08
N LEU A 83 60.73 -16.36 -53.87
CA LEU A 83 60.30 -16.83 -52.56
C LEU A 83 61.47 -17.52 -51.87
N ARG A 84 61.81 -17.06 -50.66
CA ARG A 84 62.94 -17.54 -49.85
C ARG A 84 62.69 -18.94 -49.26
N SER A 85 61.43 -19.36 -49.15
CA SER A 85 61.03 -20.67 -48.65
C SER A 85 59.90 -21.26 -49.50
N THR A 86 59.95 -22.57 -49.76
CA THR A 86 58.86 -23.35 -50.37
C THR A 86 57.81 -23.79 -49.35
N GLN A 87 58.07 -23.61 -48.04
CA GLN A 87 57.08 -23.86 -47.01
C GLN A 87 56.11 -22.68 -46.91
N LEU A 88 54.82 -22.97 -47.07
CA LEU A 88 53.78 -21.96 -46.99
C LEU A 88 53.55 -21.50 -45.54
N PRO A 89 53.35 -20.18 -45.31
CA PRO A 89 52.95 -19.65 -44.01
C PRO A 89 51.63 -20.23 -43.49
N ARG A 90 51.37 -19.99 -42.20
CA ARG A 90 50.10 -20.30 -41.55
C ARG A 90 48.95 -19.51 -42.20
N THR A 91 47.73 -20.02 -42.06
CA THR A 91 46.53 -19.38 -42.60
C THR A 91 46.36 -17.97 -42.01
N ASN A 92 45.98 -17.02 -42.85
CA ASN A 92 45.60 -15.68 -42.44
C ASN A 92 44.19 -15.71 -41.84
N TYR A 93 44.11 -16.06 -40.56
CA TYR A 93 42.85 -16.22 -39.84
C TYR A 93 42.04 -14.92 -39.74
N VAL A 94 42.69 -13.76 -39.76
CA VAL A 94 42.02 -12.45 -39.79
C VAL A 94 41.23 -12.30 -41.08
N LEU A 95 41.85 -12.58 -42.23
CA LEU A 95 41.16 -12.53 -43.52
C LEU A 95 40.07 -13.60 -43.63
N LYS A 96 40.32 -14.81 -43.11
CA LYS A 96 39.34 -15.91 -43.09
C LYS A 96 38.08 -15.55 -42.27
N ARG A 97 38.25 -14.89 -41.12
CA ARG A 97 37.14 -14.39 -40.29
C ARG A 97 36.39 -13.27 -41.02
N LEU A 98 37.09 -12.30 -41.61
CA LEU A 98 36.45 -11.21 -42.37
C LEU A 98 35.66 -11.70 -43.59
N VAL A 99 36.15 -12.71 -44.31
CA VAL A 99 35.44 -13.34 -45.44
C VAL A 99 34.20 -14.10 -44.96
N SER A 100 34.28 -14.81 -43.82
CA SER A 100 33.12 -15.51 -43.23
C SER A 100 32.04 -14.52 -42.76
N ASP A 101 32.42 -13.47 -42.04
CA ASP A 101 31.51 -12.40 -41.59
C ASP A 101 30.82 -11.70 -42.79
N TRP A 102 31.53 -11.55 -43.91
CA TRP A 102 30.97 -10.99 -45.14
C TRP A 102 30.00 -11.97 -45.84
N GLN A 103 30.30 -13.27 -45.82
CA GLN A 103 29.43 -14.32 -46.38
C GLN A 103 28.13 -14.48 -45.61
N GLU A 104 28.16 -14.42 -44.27
CA GLU A 104 26.96 -14.46 -43.43
C GLU A 104 26.03 -13.25 -43.70
N LYS A 105 26.62 -12.09 -43.97
CA LYS A 105 25.88 -10.87 -44.32
C LYS A 105 25.38 -10.82 -45.77
N ASN A 106 25.89 -11.68 -46.66
CA ASN A 106 25.53 -11.73 -48.09
C ASN A 106 25.28 -13.18 -48.57
N PRO A 107 24.26 -13.88 -48.06
CA PRO A 107 23.95 -15.24 -48.50
C PRO A 107 23.47 -15.25 -49.96
N LYS A 108 24.21 -15.89 -50.87
CA LYS A 108 23.73 -16.11 -52.25
C LYS A 108 22.59 -17.14 -52.26
N PRO A 109 21.58 -17.01 -53.14
CA PRO A 109 20.66 -18.11 -53.42
C PRO A 109 21.38 -19.21 -54.21
N LEU A 110 21.33 -20.45 -53.72
CA LEU A 110 21.93 -21.63 -54.36
C LEU A 110 21.25 -21.96 -55.71
N PRO A 111 22.00 -22.21 -56.81
CA PRO A 111 21.48 -22.97 -57.93
C PRO A 111 21.47 -24.46 -57.59
N ARG A 112 20.32 -25.12 -57.80
CA ARG A 112 20.19 -26.58 -57.76
C ARG A 112 21.07 -27.22 -58.84
N ILE A 113 21.85 -28.24 -58.48
CA ILE A 113 22.49 -29.18 -59.41
C ILE A 113 21.84 -30.57 -59.22
N PRO A 114 21.64 -31.36 -60.29
CA PRO A 114 20.75 -32.51 -60.32
C PRO A 114 21.31 -33.76 -59.64
N GLN A 115 20.40 -34.65 -59.24
CA GLN A 115 20.65 -36.02 -58.81
C GLN A 115 21.33 -36.83 -59.92
N GLU A 116 22.39 -37.57 -59.57
CA GLU A 116 22.84 -38.72 -60.34
C GLU A 116 22.59 -40.01 -59.55
N HIS A 117 22.17 -41.01 -60.32
CA HIS A 117 21.60 -42.29 -59.96
C HIS A 117 22.58 -43.27 -59.28
N ASP A 118 22.05 -44.00 -58.30
CA ASP A 118 22.51 -45.33 -57.89
C ASP A 118 22.41 -46.35 -59.04
N PRO A 119 23.32 -47.34 -59.07
CA PRO A 119 22.94 -48.71 -59.34
C PRO A 119 23.24 -49.64 -58.15
N SER A 120 22.15 -50.21 -57.68
CA SER A 120 21.91 -51.43 -56.89
C SER A 120 22.97 -52.55 -56.83
N GLU A 121 23.13 -53.03 -55.59
CA GLU A 121 23.01 -54.40 -55.07
C GLU A 121 23.97 -55.57 -55.42
N THR A 122 24.16 -56.38 -54.36
CA THR A 122 24.76 -57.73 -54.23
C THR A 122 26.30 -57.74 -54.12
N TYR A 123 26.96 -58.29 -53.09
CA TYR A 123 26.70 -59.50 -52.30
C TYR A 123 27.13 -59.37 -50.82
N LYS A 124 26.46 -60.16 -49.99
CA LYS A 124 26.75 -60.49 -48.59
C LYS A 124 28.23 -60.77 -48.32
N THR A 125 28.76 -60.22 -47.23
CA THR A 125 29.50 -60.99 -46.19
C THR A 125 29.65 -60.13 -44.93
N LYS A 126 29.20 -60.66 -43.79
CA LYS A 126 29.57 -60.14 -42.46
C LYS A 126 31.09 -60.24 -42.30
N PRO A 127 31.72 -59.31 -41.57
CA PRO A 127 32.71 -59.69 -40.60
C PRO A 127 32.16 -59.42 -39.20
N SER A 128 31.95 -60.51 -38.47
CA SER A 128 32.14 -60.52 -37.04
C SER A 128 33.58 -60.09 -36.74
N THR A 129 33.75 -58.92 -36.16
CA THR A 129 34.92 -58.62 -35.34
C THR A 129 34.40 -57.99 -34.07
N HIS A 130 34.33 -58.83 -33.03
CA HIS A 130 34.54 -58.38 -31.67
C HIS A 130 35.76 -57.44 -31.67
N LEU A 131 35.55 -56.13 -31.50
CA LEU A 131 36.64 -55.28 -31.03
C LEU A 131 36.88 -55.67 -29.56
N PRO A 132 38.13 -55.94 -29.15
CA PRO A 132 38.43 -56.16 -27.75
C PRO A 132 38.24 -54.84 -26.99
N SER A 133 37.89 -54.97 -25.71
CA SER A 133 37.93 -53.89 -24.72
C SER A 133 39.16 -52.98 -24.90
N PRO A 134 39.03 -51.65 -24.76
CA PRO A 134 40.18 -50.77 -24.90
C PRO A 134 41.21 -51.11 -23.80
N SER A 135 42.47 -50.93 -24.13
CA SER A 135 43.59 -51.24 -23.21
C SER A 135 44.28 -49.93 -22.85
N ARG A 136 44.68 -49.79 -21.58
CA ARG A 136 45.52 -48.73 -20.96
C ARG A 136 46.47 -47.92 -21.89
N PRO A 137 47.20 -48.52 -22.86
CA PRO A 137 48.01 -47.76 -23.83
C PRO A 137 47.22 -46.81 -24.75
N GLN A 138 45.95 -47.06 -25.05
CA GLN A 138 45.14 -46.26 -25.96
C GLN A 138 44.77 -44.88 -25.38
N LEU A 139 44.44 -44.80 -24.09
CA LEU A 139 44.12 -43.53 -23.43
C LEU A 139 45.35 -42.61 -23.36
N ARG A 140 46.51 -43.13 -22.97
CA ARG A 140 47.76 -42.35 -22.92
C ARG A 140 48.17 -41.86 -24.31
N HIS A 141 47.92 -42.66 -25.35
CA HIS A 141 48.15 -42.25 -26.74
C HIS A 141 47.19 -41.13 -27.16
N LEU A 142 45.89 -41.23 -26.84
CA LEU A 142 44.90 -40.20 -27.17
C LEU A 142 45.16 -38.88 -26.45
N VAL A 143 45.60 -38.90 -25.18
CA VAL A 143 45.97 -37.66 -24.48
C VAL A 143 47.30 -37.10 -24.97
N ALA A 144 48.25 -37.96 -25.36
CA ALA A 144 49.46 -37.50 -26.03
C ALA A 144 49.12 -36.81 -27.36
N GLU A 145 48.27 -37.42 -28.18
CA GLU A 145 47.75 -36.87 -29.45
C GLU A 145 47.07 -35.51 -29.24
N LEU A 146 46.22 -35.40 -28.21
CA LEU A 146 45.61 -34.13 -27.80
C LEU A 146 46.63 -33.05 -27.41
N CYS A 147 47.67 -33.42 -26.66
CA CYS A 147 48.69 -32.48 -26.18
C CYS A 147 49.70 -32.08 -27.27
N THR A 148 50.07 -33.00 -28.17
CA THR A 148 51.18 -32.84 -29.12
C THR A 148 50.77 -32.46 -30.54
N SER A 149 49.51 -32.67 -30.95
CA SER A 149 49.10 -32.34 -32.32
C SER A 149 49.07 -30.83 -32.57
N GLU A 150 49.60 -30.41 -33.72
CA GLU A 150 49.49 -29.04 -34.24
C GLU A 150 48.25 -28.86 -35.13
N ILE A 151 47.52 -29.94 -35.41
CA ILE A 151 46.36 -29.98 -36.30
C ILE A 151 45.09 -30.03 -35.44
N LEU A 152 44.29 -28.96 -35.48
CA LEU A 152 43.05 -28.84 -34.68
C LEU A 152 42.11 -30.05 -34.87
N GLN A 153 41.95 -30.54 -36.10
CA GLN A 153 41.04 -31.66 -36.42
C GLN A 153 41.43 -32.98 -35.73
N GLU A 154 42.72 -33.22 -35.52
CA GLU A 154 43.20 -34.42 -34.81
C GLU A 154 42.90 -34.30 -33.31
N SER A 155 43.13 -33.12 -32.74
CA SER A 155 42.76 -32.79 -31.36
C SER A 155 41.24 -32.87 -31.13
N GLU A 156 40.43 -32.40 -32.08
CA GLU A 156 38.96 -32.49 -32.05
C GLU A 156 38.49 -33.96 -32.04
N ALA A 157 39.07 -34.80 -32.90
CA ALA A 157 38.77 -36.23 -32.93
C ALA A 157 39.22 -36.96 -31.66
N ALA A 158 40.36 -36.56 -31.07
CA ALA A 158 40.85 -37.09 -29.80
C ALA A 158 39.88 -36.76 -28.65
N VAL A 159 39.39 -35.52 -28.55
CA VAL A 159 38.41 -35.10 -27.52
C VAL A 159 37.14 -35.94 -27.56
N LEU A 160 36.56 -36.17 -28.75
CA LEU A 160 35.34 -36.99 -28.90
C LEU A 160 35.56 -38.47 -28.51
N ARG A 161 36.77 -39.00 -28.72
CA ARG A 161 37.11 -40.38 -28.31
C ARG A 161 37.34 -40.47 -26.81
N ILE A 162 38.00 -39.46 -26.22
CA ILE A 162 38.20 -39.37 -24.76
C ILE A 162 36.86 -39.24 -24.04
N GLU A 163 35.95 -38.40 -24.53
CA GLU A 163 34.60 -38.25 -23.95
C GLU A 163 33.79 -39.55 -24.02
N ARG A 164 33.89 -40.30 -25.11
CA ARG A 164 33.26 -41.62 -25.23
C ARG A 164 33.80 -42.62 -24.20
N LEU A 165 35.13 -42.71 -24.08
CA LEU A 165 35.77 -43.59 -23.09
C LEU A 165 35.35 -43.23 -21.66
N TRP A 166 35.28 -41.92 -21.36
CA TRP A 166 34.82 -41.43 -20.06
C TRP A 166 33.40 -41.90 -19.71
N ARG A 167 32.50 -42.00 -20.70
CA ARG A 167 31.11 -42.44 -20.48
C ARG A 167 30.94 -43.96 -20.43
N GLU A 168 31.85 -44.73 -21.03
CA GLU A 168 31.73 -46.19 -21.16
C GLU A 168 32.36 -46.96 -19.98
N GLU A 169 33.31 -46.37 -19.24
CA GLU A 169 34.09 -47.05 -18.19
C GLU A 169 33.97 -46.37 -16.81
N ALA A 170 32.89 -46.65 -16.08
CA ALA A 170 32.53 -45.87 -14.88
C ALA A 170 33.28 -46.19 -13.57
N ASP A 171 34.00 -47.32 -13.42
CA ASP A 171 34.45 -47.73 -12.06
C ASP A 171 35.92 -48.18 -11.90
N MET A 172 36.70 -48.44 -12.96
CA MET A 172 38.05 -49.06 -12.82
C MET A 172 39.23 -48.29 -13.45
N GLU A 173 39.01 -47.40 -14.43
CA GLU A 173 40.08 -46.63 -15.11
C GLU A 173 40.07 -45.12 -14.78
N GLU A 174 39.17 -44.67 -13.92
CA GLU A 174 38.88 -43.26 -13.65
C GLU A 174 40.05 -42.50 -12.99
N LEU A 175 40.77 -43.14 -12.06
CA LEU A 175 41.94 -42.55 -11.39
C LEU A 175 43.11 -42.29 -12.35
N GLU A 176 43.30 -43.14 -13.38
CA GLU A 176 44.37 -42.98 -14.36
C GLU A 176 43.99 -41.95 -15.44
N MET A 177 42.74 -41.93 -15.88
CA MET A 177 42.18 -40.85 -16.73
C MET A 177 42.34 -39.48 -16.08
N MET A 178 41.96 -39.35 -14.81
CA MET A 178 42.13 -38.12 -14.04
C MET A 178 43.60 -37.68 -14.02
N ALA A 179 44.54 -38.56 -13.64
CA ALA A 179 45.96 -38.20 -13.50
C ALA A 179 46.62 -37.72 -14.81
N VAL A 180 46.15 -38.19 -15.96
CA VAL A 180 46.70 -37.82 -17.27
C VAL A 180 46.05 -36.55 -17.82
N LEU A 181 44.73 -36.37 -17.63
CA LEU A 181 43.98 -35.22 -18.13
C LEU A 181 44.08 -33.97 -17.24
N THR A 182 44.42 -34.10 -15.94
CA THR A 182 44.67 -32.95 -15.06
C THR A 182 46.02 -32.26 -15.31
N ARG A 183 46.81 -32.72 -16.29
CA ARG A 183 48.06 -32.05 -16.69
C ARG A 183 47.75 -30.70 -17.33
N LEU A 184 48.51 -29.66 -16.99
CA LEU A 184 48.34 -28.31 -17.53
C LEU A 184 48.33 -28.27 -19.06
N SER A 185 49.13 -29.12 -19.73
CA SER A 185 49.16 -29.23 -21.18
C SER A 185 47.85 -29.73 -21.79
N ALA A 186 47.14 -30.65 -21.11
CA ALA A 186 45.86 -31.16 -21.57
C ALA A 186 44.74 -30.13 -21.35
N ILE A 187 44.74 -29.48 -20.17
CA ILE A 187 43.80 -28.41 -19.83
C ILE A 187 43.91 -27.24 -20.82
N ASN A 188 45.14 -26.77 -21.10
CA ASN A 188 45.37 -25.66 -22.05
C ASN A 188 44.91 -25.99 -23.48
N ARG A 189 45.07 -27.25 -23.92
CA ARG A 189 44.59 -27.67 -25.23
C ARG A 189 43.07 -27.78 -25.28
N LEU A 190 42.43 -28.26 -24.21
CA LEU A 190 40.97 -28.27 -24.12
C LEU A 190 40.39 -26.84 -24.14
N THR A 191 41.02 -25.87 -23.46
CA THR A 191 40.62 -24.46 -23.53
C THR A 191 40.87 -23.85 -24.91
N GLU A 192 41.95 -24.20 -25.59
CA GLU A 192 42.22 -23.76 -26.97
C GLU A 192 41.17 -24.29 -27.96
N ILE A 193 40.70 -25.53 -27.77
CA ILE A 193 39.61 -26.13 -28.56
C ILE A 193 38.31 -25.36 -28.33
N LEU A 194 38.00 -24.96 -27.09
CA LEU A 194 36.82 -24.13 -26.80
C LEU A 194 36.85 -22.80 -27.55
N SER A 195 38.01 -22.15 -27.67
CA SER A 195 38.14 -20.86 -28.35
C SER A 195 38.17 -20.95 -29.88
N ASN A 196 38.63 -22.09 -30.45
CA ASN A 196 38.92 -22.18 -31.89
C ASN A 196 38.04 -23.16 -32.68
N SER A 197 37.38 -24.13 -32.04
CA SER A 197 36.53 -25.09 -32.75
C SER A 197 35.20 -24.48 -33.18
N VAL A 198 34.68 -24.94 -34.32
CA VAL A 198 33.36 -24.55 -34.86
C VAL A 198 32.33 -25.67 -34.68
N GLU A 199 32.76 -26.89 -34.35
CA GLU A 199 31.86 -28.04 -34.25
C GLU A 199 31.21 -28.13 -32.86
N VAL A 200 29.88 -27.97 -32.82
CA VAL A 200 29.08 -27.99 -31.58
C VAL A 200 29.30 -29.26 -30.74
N ARG A 201 29.48 -30.43 -31.40
CA ARG A 201 29.73 -31.71 -30.71
C ARG A 201 31.06 -31.75 -29.99
N VAL A 202 32.11 -31.22 -30.61
CA VAL A 202 33.46 -31.13 -30.02
C VAL A 202 33.44 -30.14 -28.87
N LEU A 203 32.86 -28.96 -29.05
CA LEU A 203 32.73 -27.95 -27.99
C LEU A 203 31.98 -28.49 -26.77
N ARG A 204 30.89 -29.24 -26.99
CA ARG A 204 30.13 -29.89 -25.91
C ARG A 204 30.96 -30.96 -25.18
N ALA A 205 31.72 -31.77 -25.91
CA ALA A 205 32.60 -32.79 -25.32
C ALA A 205 33.77 -32.18 -24.53
N ALA A 206 34.37 -31.09 -25.04
CA ALA A 206 35.41 -30.36 -24.34
C ALA A 206 34.88 -29.71 -23.05
N LEU A 207 33.70 -29.07 -23.09
CA LEU A 207 33.03 -28.52 -21.90
C LEU A 207 32.73 -29.62 -20.88
N PHE A 208 32.19 -30.74 -21.33
CA PHE A 208 31.89 -31.89 -20.47
C PHE A 208 33.14 -32.37 -19.70
N LEU A 209 34.24 -32.64 -20.40
CA LEU A 209 35.49 -33.11 -19.79
C LEU A 209 36.06 -32.08 -18.81
N LEU A 210 36.07 -30.79 -19.17
CA LEU A 210 36.55 -29.73 -18.28
C LEU A 210 35.69 -29.60 -17.01
N CYS A 211 34.37 -29.77 -17.11
CA CYS A 211 33.49 -29.76 -15.95
C CYS A 211 33.72 -30.97 -15.03
N GLU A 212 33.88 -32.17 -15.59
CA GLU A 212 34.19 -33.39 -14.83
C GLU A 212 35.54 -33.27 -14.10
N LEU A 213 36.57 -32.80 -14.79
CA LEU A 213 37.90 -32.59 -14.22
C LEU A 213 37.89 -31.52 -13.13
N GLY A 214 37.20 -30.39 -13.37
CA GLY A 214 37.08 -29.28 -12.43
C GLY A 214 36.27 -29.64 -11.17
N TRP A 215 35.21 -30.44 -11.33
CA TRP A 215 34.39 -30.90 -10.20
C TRP A 215 35.18 -31.79 -9.24
N ARG A 216 36.00 -32.70 -9.78
CA ARG A 216 36.73 -33.71 -9.00
C ARG A 216 38.07 -33.22 -8.45
N ASN A 217 38.63 -32.15 -9.02
CA ASN A 217 39.93 -31.62 -8.64
C ASN A 217 39.95 -30.09 -8.67
N GLU A 218 39.94 -29.48 -7.48
CA GLU A 218 39.98 -28.02 -7.33
C GLU A 218 41.24 -27.38 -7.93
N ALA A 219 42.35 -28.11 -8.03
CA ALA A 219 43.56 -27.60 -8.70
C ALA A 219 43.29 -27.31 -10.18
N VAL A 220 42.42 -28.07 -10.85
CA VAL A 220 41.99 -27.82 -12.23
C VAL A 220 41.24 -26.50 -12.32
N VAL A 221 40.33 -26.23 -11.38
CA VAL A 221 39.62 -24.95 -11.28
C VAL A 221 40.61 -23.81 -11.07
N SER A 222 41.58 -23.97 -10.16
CA SER A 222 42.62 -22.95 -9.94
C SER A 222 43.47 -22.69 -11.19
N THR A 223 43.85 -23.74 -11.93
CA THR A 223 44.60 -23.59 -13.18
C THR A 223 43.76 -22.93 -14.25
N LEU A 224 42.48 -23.29 -14.37
CA LEU A 224 41.57 -22.64 -15.30
C LEU A 224 41.47 -21.16 -14.94
N THR A 225 41.23 -20.78 -13.68
CA THR A 225 41.17 -19.37 -13.26
C THR A 225 42.48 -18.59 -13.47
N GLN A 226 43.64 -19.24 -13.36
CA GLN A 226 44.96 -18.62 -13.58
C GLN A 226 45.32 -18.44 -15.06
N VAL A 227 44.81 -19.32 -15.92
CA VAL A 227 45.10 -19.31 -17.36
C VAL A 227 44.37 -18.18 -18.08
N GLU A 228 43.53 -17.38 -17.39
CA GLU A 228 42.47 -16.58 -18.01
C GLU A 228 41.80 -17.42 -19.10
N PRO A 229 40.95 -18.40 -18.73
CA PRO A 229 40.07 -18.93 -19.76
C PRO A 229 39.33 -17.70 -20.27
N ASP A 230 39.22 -17.50 -21.57
CA ASP A 230 38.38 -16.42 -22.09
C ASP A 230 36.98 -16.63 -21.48
N MET A 231 36.68 -16.04 -20.33
CA MET A 231 35.40 -16.18 -19.63
C MET A 231 34.32 -15.67 -20.56
N ASP A 232 34.67 -14.66 -21.35
CA ASP A 232 33.95 -14.17 -22.51
C ASP A 232 33.69 -15.25 -23.56
N CYS A 233 34.63 -16.17 -23.82
CA CYS A 233 34.41 -17.30 -24.71
C CYS A 233 33.44 -18.31 -24.11
N VAL A 234 33.62 -18.72 -22.86
CA VAL A 234 32.69 -19.67 -22.20
C VAL A 234 31.28 -19.06 -22.10
N VAL A 235 31.19 -17.77 -21.77
CA VAL A 235 29.93 -17.01 -21.77
C VAL A 235 29.35 -16.86 -23.18
N ALA A 236 30.16 -16.63 -24.20
CA ALA A 236 29.70 -16.57 -25.58
C ALA A 236 29.17 -17.93 -26.06
N LEU A 237 29.80 -19.04 -25.68
CA LEU A 237 29.31 -20.39 -25.92
C LEU A 237 27.98 -20.62 -25.21
N PHE A 238 27.85 -20.17 -23.96
CA PHE A 238 26.59 -20.23 -23.22
C PHE A 238 25.47 -19.45 -23.91
N LYS A 239 25.75 -18.22 -24.35
CA LYS A 239 24.81 -17.38 -25.13
C LYS A 239 24.42 -17.99 -26.48
N LYS A 240 25.25 -18.87 -27.05
CA LYS A 240 24.95 -19.63 -28.28
C LYS A 240 24.09 -20.88 -28.03
N GLY A 241 23.70 -21.17 -26.79
CA GLY A 241 22.80 -22.26 -26.42
C GLY A 241 23.48 -23.55 -25.94
N LEU A 242 24.78 -23.53 -25.66
CA LEU A 242 25.49 -24.66 -25.03
C LEU A 242 25.29 -24.64 -23.52
N ALA A 243 24.30 -25.38 -23.02
CA ALA A 243 23.92 -25.37 -21.61
C ALA A 243 25.04 -25.86 -20.67
N GLU A 244 25.89 -26.79 -21.11
CA GLU A 244 27.03 -27.31 -20.33
C GLU A 244 28.00 -26.21 -19.87
N ALA A 245 28.07 -25.09 -20.61
CA ALA A 245 28.90 -23.95 -20.23
C ALA A 245 28.47 -23.36 -18.87
N ALA A 246 27.19 -23.47 -18.47
CA ALA A 246 26.73 -23.02 -17.16
C ALA A 246 27.43 -23.76 -16.01
N VAL A 247 27.70 -25.07 -16.17
CA VAL A 247 28.40 -25.87 -15.16
C VAL A 247 29.84 -25.38 -14.99
N LEU A 248 30.53 -25.11 -16.10
CA LEU A 248 31.89 -24.59 -16.06
C LEU A 248 31.93 -23.18 -15.45
N ILE A 249 31.01 -22.30 -15.82
CA ILE A 249 30.89 -20.95 -15.22
C ILE A 249 30.64 -21.06 -13.71
N HIS A 250 29.79 -21.99 -13.26
CA HIS A 250 29.56 -22.22 -11.83
C HIS A 250 30.83 -22.66 -11.09
N LEU A 251 31.58 -23.62 -11.67
CA LEU A 251 32.83 -24.14 -11.10
C LEU A 251 33.90 -23.07 -10.97
N LEU A 252 33.99 -22.13 -11.92
CA LEU A 252 34.95 -21.03 -11.91
C LEU A 252 34.64 -19.96 -10.84
N ARG A 253 33.49 -20.05 -10.16
CA ARG A 253 33.05 -19.18 -9.05
C ARG A 253 33.25 -17.66 -9.29
N PRO A 254 32.84 -17.10 -10.44
CA PRO A 254 32.87 -15.66 -10.65
C PRO A 254 31.91 -14.94 -9.68
N SER A 255 32.20 -13.67 -9.41
CA SER A 255 31.32 -12.82 -8.60
C SER A 255 29.98 -12.56 -9.30
N GLY A 256 28.89 -12.39 -8.55
CA GLY A 256 27.57 -12.17 -9.14
C GLY A 256 27.46 -10.87 -9.95
N LEU A 257 28.21 -9.82 -9.56
CA LEU A 257 28.29 -8.57 -10.31
C LEU A 257 28.97 -8.77 -11.67
N SER A 258 30.06 -9.54 -11.72
CA SER A 258 30.74 -9.89 -12.98
C SER A 258 29.82 -10.67 -13.93
N LEU A 259 29.06 -11.63 -13.39
CA LEU A 259 28.07 -12.38 -14.16
C LEU A 259 26.96 -11.49 -14.75
N LEU A 260 26.53 -10.47 -13.99
CA LEU A 260 25.53 -9.52 -14.44
C LEU A 260 26.05 -8.66 -15.62
N GLU A 261 27.28 -8.13 -15.50
CA GLU A 261 27.94 -7.35 -16.55
C GLU A 261 28.15 -8.17 -17.83
N MET A 262 28.43 -9.47 -17.69
CA MET A 262 28.57 -10.41 -18.80
C MET A 262 27.24 -10.74 -19.50
N GLY A 263 26.09 -10.31 -18.98
CA GLY A 263 24.78 -10.43 -19.65
C GLY A 263 24.29 -11.87 -19.81
N ILE A 264 24.52 -12.73 -18.81
CA ILE A 264 24.17 -14.16 -18.87
C ILE A 264 22.75 -14.49 -18.39
N VAL A 265 22.02 -13.51 -17.83
CA VAL A 265 20.71 -13.72 -17.20
C VAL A 265 19.69 -14.33 -18.17
N GLU A 266 19.61 -13.85 -19.40
CA GLU A 266 18.65 -14.39 -20.40
C GLU A 266 18.94 -15.85 -20.76
N PRO A 267 20.19 -16.23 -21.11
CA PRO A 267 20.57 -17.63 -21.28
C PRO A 267 20.29 -18.52 -20.06
N LEU A 268 20.51 -18.03 -18.83
CA LEU A 268 20.18 -18.78 -17.60
C LEU A 268 18.67 -19.07 -17.52
N LEU A 269 17.83 -18.06 -17.79
CA LEU A 269 16.37 -18.22 -17.76
C LEU A 269 15.88 -19.17 -18.85
N GLU A 270 16.52 -19.19 -20.03
CA GLU A 270 16.20 -20.15 -21.10
C GLU A 270 16.50 -21.59 -20.69
N VAL A 271 17.68 -21.86 -20.10
CA VAL A 271 18.04 -23.20 -19.62
C VAL A 271 17.10 -23.65 -18.49
N ILE A 272 16.78 -22.77 -17.56
CA ILE A 272 15.84 -23.08 -16.47
C ILE A 272 14.43 -23.38 -17.03
N ALA A 273 13.99 -22.67 -18.08
CA ALA A 273 12.66 -22.87 -18.66
C ALA A 273 12.51 -24.15 -19.51
N GLN A 274 13.59 -24.81 -19.90
CA GLN A 274 13.53 -26.03 -20.69
C GLN A 274 12.95 -27.20 -19.87
N ARG A 275 11.95 -27.90 -20.42
CA ARG A 275 11.43 -29.13 -19.82
C ARG A 275 12.46 -30.24 -20.02
N VAL A 276 12.79 -30.94 -18.94
CA VAL A 276 13.55 -32.19 -19.03
C VAL A 276 12.60 -33.24 -19.65
N ASP A 277 12.85 -33.64 -20.89
CA ASP A 277 12.09 -34.70 -21.55
C ASP A 277 12.35 -36.04 -20.83
N ASP A 278 11.31 -36.60 -20.24
CA ASP A 278 11.38 -37.66 -19.22
C ASP A 278 11.45 -39.09 -19.81
N GLY A 279 12.02 -39.26 -21.01
CA GLY A 279 11.93 -40.55 -21.70
C GLY A 279 12.96 -40.75 -22.80
N ALA A 280 14.17 -41.21 -22.41
CA ALA A 280 15.02 -42.18 -23.13
C ALA A 280 16.52 -42.06 -22.79
N ASP A 281 16.98 -40.92 -22.24
CA ASP A 281 18.42 -40.57 -22.22
C ASP A 281 19.06 -40.47 -20.82
N ARG A 282 18.35 -40.90 -19.75
CA ARG A 282 18.85 -40.83 -18.36
C ARG A 282 20.18 -41.59 -18.13
N LYS A 283 20.49 -42.58 -18.97
CA LYS A 283 21.78 -43.31 -18.94
C LYS A 283 22.92 -42.64 -19.72
N ARG A 284 22.65 -41.65 -20.59
CA ARG A 284 23.67 -40.96 -21.39
C ARG A 284 24.10 -39.60 -20.81
N ARG A 285 23.38 -39.06 -19.82
CA ARG A 285 23.61 -37.74 -19.21
C ARG A 285 24.17 -37.83 -17.78
N ILE A 286 25.17 -38.67 -17.54
CA ILE A 286 25.95 -38.57 -16.29
C ILE A 286 26.97 -37.46 -16.51
N MET A 287 26.67 -36.28 -15.99
CA MET A 287 27.58 -35.15 -15.84
C MET A 287 27.62 -34.81 -14.34
N CYS A 288 28.72 -34.26 -13.85
CA CYS A 288 28.95 -33.95 -12.44
C CYS A 288 27.84 -33.10 -11.80
N MET A 289 27.18 -32.28 -12.61
CA MET A 289 26.01 -31.49 -12.25
C MET A 289 25.15 -31.24 -13.49
N GLU A 290 23.84 -31.19 -13.31
CA GLU A 290 22.95 -30.81 -14.40
C GLU A 290 23.13 -29.32 -14.76
N PRO A 291 23.12 -28.96 -16.06
CA PRO A 291 23.14 -27.57 -16.49
C PRO A 291 22.04 -26.71 -15.87
N LYS A 292 20.87 -27.31 -15.58
CA LYS A 292 19.76 -26.65 -14.89
C LYS A 292 20.15 -26.26 -13.47
N THR A 293 20.65 -27.21 -12.67
CA THR A 293 21.14 -26.97 -11.30
C THR A 293 22.19 -25.86 -11.26
N ALA A 294 23.19 -25.92 -12.15
CA ALA A 294 24.21 -24.88 -12.26
C ALA A 294 23.60 -23.50 -12.59
N SER A 295 22.58 -23.47 -13.46
CA SER A 295 21.90 -22.23 -13.83
C SER A 295 21.10 -21.63 -12.67
N VAL A 296 20.42 -22.45 -11.87
CA VAL A 296 19.71 -22.01 -10.65
C VAL A 296 20.69 -21.46 -9.62
N LEU A 297 21.81 -22.14 -9.38
CA LEU A 297 22.85 -21.69 -8.46
C LEU A 297 23.49 -20.36 -8.91
N LEU A 298 23.79 -20.22 -10.20
CA LEU A 298 24.33 -18.99 -10.76
C LEU A 298 23.33 -17.83 -10.67
N LEU A 299 22.06 -18.08 -10.97
CA LEU A 299 21.01 -17.07 -10.84
C LEU A 299 20.84 -16.65 -9.37
N GLY A 300 20.84 -17.61 -8.43
CA GLY A 300 20.81 -17.34 -6.99
C GLY A 300 21.98 -16.46 -6.54
N ARG A 301 23.20 -16.72 -7.04
CA ARG A 301 24.40 -15.92 -6.74
C ARG A 301 24.34 -14.50 -7.31
N ILE A 302 23.85 -14.32 -8.54
CA ILE A 302 23.61 -12.99 -9.12
C ILE A 302 22.67 -12.20 -8.21
N MET A 303 21.57 -12.83 -7.80
CA MET A 303 20.57 -12.18 -6.97
C MET A 303 21.07 -11.88 -5.55
N ALA A 304 21.91 -12.74 -4.96
CA ALA A 304 22.57 -12.49 -3.67
C ALA A 304 23.58 -11.35 -3.71
N SER A 305 24.27 -11.16 -4.84
CA SER A 305 25.25 -10.07 -5.00
C SER A 305 24.59 -8.70 -5.25
N CYS A 306 23.27 -8.69 -5.37
CA CYS A 306 22.43 -7.56 -5.73
C CYS A 306 21.65 -7.02 -4.51
N GLU A 307 22.08 -7.30 -3.29
CA GLU A 307 21.28 -7.10 -2.07
C GLU A 307 20.97 -5.64 -1.67
N GLU A 308 21.54 -4.65 -2.34
CA GLU A 308 21.13 -3.25 -2.17
C GLU A 308 20.08 -2.88 -3.23
N GLU A 309 19.06 -2.10 -2.85
CA GLU A 309 17.92 -1.62 -3.64
C GLU A 309 18.34 -0.79 -4.89
N GLY A 310 19.04 -1.41 -5.82
CA GLY A 310 19.53 -0.84 -7.06
C GLY A 310 18.64 -1.22 -8.24
N GLY A 311 18.55 -0.33 -9.24
CA GLY A 311 17.76 -0.55 -10.46
C GLY A 311 18.11 -1.83 -11.24
N ALA A 312 19.30 -2.39 -11.03
CA ALA A 312 19.76 -3.63 -11.66
C ALA A 312 18.93 -4.86 -11.25
N VAL A 313 18.57 -4.99 -9.96
CA VAL A 313 17.76 -6.11 -9.46
C VAL A 313 16.36 -6.05 -10.01
N SER A 314 15.77 -4.85 -10.01
CA SER A 314 14.44 -4.61 -10.57
C SER A 314 14.39 -4.91 -12.07
N ALA A 315 15.45 -4.60 -12.82
CA ALA A 315 15.57 -4.97 -14.23
C ALA A 315 15.65 -6.49 -14.45
N VAL A 316 16.43 -7.22 -13.63
CA VAL A 316 16.48 -8.68 -13.68
C VAL A 316 15.12 -9.29 -13.28
N MET A 317 14.51 -8.79 -12.21
CA MET A 317 13.24 -9.29 -11.68
C MET A 317 12.06 -9.02 -12.60
N SER A 318 12.00 -7.84 -13.23
CA SER A 318 11.00 -7.55 -14.26
C SER A 318 11.11 -8.50 -15.45
N LYS A 319 12.31 -9.01 -15.77
CA LYS A 319 12.49 -10.08 -16.75
C LYS A 319 12.04 -11.44 -16.21
N VAL A 320 12.42 -11.82 -14.97
CA VAL A 320 12.01 -13.11 -14.38
C VAL A 320 10.49 -13.20 -14.23
N VAL A 321 9.85 -12.18 -13.67
CA VAL A 321 8.39 -12.11 -13.44
C VAL A 321 7.64 -11.78 -14.73
N GLY A 322 8.16 -10.86 -15.56
CA GLY A 322 7.51 -10.41 -16.78
C GLY A 322 7.62 -11.36 -17.97
N VAL A 323 8.56 -12.33 -17.98
CA VAL A 323 8.83 -13.13 -19.19
C VAL A 323 8.20 -14.51 -19.21
N ARG A 324 7.95 -15.25 -18.12
CA ARG A 324 7.14 -16.50 -18.14
C ARG A 324 6.94 -17.09 -16.73
N TRP A 325 5.69 -17.29 -16.30
CA TRP A 325 5.32 -18.16 -15.16
C TRP A 325 6.00 -19.54 -15.20
N LYS A 326 6.31 -20.05 -16.41
CA LYS A 326 7.06 -21.30 -16.61
C LYS A 326 8.43 -21.34 -15.93
N VAL A 327 9.13 -20.20 -15.81
CA VAL A 327 10.42 -20.14 -15.12
C VAL A 327 10.21 -20.36 -13.63
N VAL A 328 9.22 -19.67 -13.04
CA VAL A 328 8.85 -19.84 -11.62
C VAL A 328 8.45 -21.28 -11.35
N GLU A 329 7.64 -21.91 -12.21
CA GLU A 329 7.29 -23.34 -12.08
C GLU A 329 8.53 -24.26 -12.14
N SER A 330 9.50 -23.96 -13.00
CA SER A 330 10.72 -24.77 -13.11
C SER A 330 11.67 -24.60 -11.92
N VAL A 331 11.77 -23.38 -11.35
CA VAL A 331 12.51 -23.12 -10.11
C VAL A 331 11.81 -23.79 -8.92
N MET A 332 10.48 -23.83 -8.90
CA MET A 332 9.75 -24.59 -7.89
C MET A 332 10.05 -26.09 -7.95
N ALA A 333 10.18 -26.67 -9.15
CA ALA A 333 10.60 -28.06 -9.30
C ALA A 333 12.03 -28.31 -8.75
N SER A 334 12.89 -27.30 -8.76
CA SER A 334 14.23 -27.38 -8.15
C SER A 334 14.22 -27.43 -6.61
N LEU A 335 13.08 -27.18 -5.96
CA LEU A 335 12.93 -27.43 -4.51
C LEU A 335 12.96 -28.93 -4.17
N GLN A 336 12.63 -29.81 -5.12
CA GLN A 336 12.71 -31.26 -4.97
C GLN A 336 14.06 -31.84 -5.43
N ALA A 337 15.05 -30.99 -5.72
CA ALA A 337 16.38 -31.43 -6.12
C ALA A 337 17.10 -32.17 -4.97
N GLU A 338 17.91 -33.17 -5.32
CA GLU A 338 18.74 -33.90 -4.34
C GLU A 338 19.74 -32.97 -3.63
N TRP A 339 20.20 -31.92 -4.33
CA TRP A 339 21.23 -30.99 -3.88
C TRP A 339 20.65 -29.90 -2.97
N ILE A 340 21.15 -29.80 -1.74
CA ILE A 340 20.70 -28.79 -0.75
C ILE A 340 20.93 -27.37 -1.28
N ASP A 341 22.09 -27.10 -1.87
CA ASP A 341 22.44 -25.78 -2.41
C ASP A 341 21.48 -25.33 -3.51
N GLU A 342 21.01 -26.26 -4.36
CA GLU A 342 20.01 -25.96 -5.39
C GLU A 342 18.68 -25.57 -4.75
N ARG A 343 18.25 -26.32 -3.72
CA ARG A 343 17.02 -26.02 -2.97
C ARG A 343 17.09 -24.63 -2.33
N ILE A 344 18.20 -24.29 -1.68
CA ILE A 344 18.40 -22.99 -1.02
C ILE A 344 18.44 -21.85 -2.04
N ALA A 345 19.16 -22.02 -3.16
CA ALA A 345 19.17 -21.02 -4.23
C ALA A 345 17.77 -20.81 -4.82
N ALA A 346 17.01 -21.88 -5.03
CA ALA A 346 15.62 -21.81 -5.49
C ALA A 346 14.73 -21.05 -4.49
N VAL A 347 14.85 -21.31 -3.19
CA VAL A 347 14.17 -20.55 -2.12
C VAL A 347 14.50 -19.05 -2.21
N GLY A 348 15.78 -18.70 -2.35
CA GLY A 348 16.22 -17.31 -2.48
C GLY A 348 15.67 -16.61 -3.73
N ILE A 349 15.58 -17.31 -4.86
CA ILE A 349 14.98 -16.80 -6.10
C ILE A 349 13.48 -16.56 -5.92
N LEU A 350 12.75 -17.56 -5.37
CA LEU A 350 11.30 -17.48 -5.18
C LEU A 350 10.91 -16.39 -4.18
N LEU A 351 11.66 -16.23 -3.08
CA LEU A 351 11.46 -15.16 -2.11
C LEU A 351 11.55 -13.78 -2.78
N ARG A 352 12.55 -13.57 -3.65
CA ARG A 352 12.68 -12.32 -4.40
C ARG A 352 11.54 -12.13 -5.41
N CYS A 353 11.05 -13.20 -6.04
CA CYS A 353 9.87 -13.16 -6.89
C CYS A 353 8.63 -12.66 -6.13
N ILE A 354 8.40 -13.16 -4.91
CA ILE A 354 7.29 -12.73 -4.05
C ILE A 354 7.42 -11.25 -3.65
N ARG A 355 8.63 -10.80 -3.32
CA ARG A 355 8.88 -9.40 -2.93
C ARG A 355 8.67 -8.41 -4.08
N GLN A 356 9.02 -8.80 -5.31
CA GLN A 356 8.80 -7.97 -6.49
C GLN A 356 7.33 -7.92 -6.91
N ASP A 357 6.67 -9.09 -6.96
CA ASP A 357 5.25 -9.21 -7.28
C ASP A 357 4.56 -10.16 -6.31
N GLY A 358 3.88 -9.57 -5.33
CA GLY A 358 3.15 -10.31 -4.29
C GLY A 358 2.05 -11.23 -4.84
N LYS A 359 1.57 -11.03 -6.08
CA LYS A 359 0.57 -11.91 -6.72
C LYS A 359 1.10 -13.32 -6.92
N CYS A 360 2.41 -13.48 -7.16
CA CYS A 360 3.05 -14.77 -7.34
C CYS A 360 2.97 -15.65 -6.08
N ARG A 361 2.84 -15.05 -4.89
CA ARG A 361 2.80 -15.77 -3.60
C ARG A 361 1.73 -16.86 -3.57
N ASN A 362 0.50 -16.53 -3.96
CA ASN A 362 -0.61 -17.49 -3.90
C ASN A 362 -0.39 -18.67 -4.84
N LEU A 363 0.17 -18.40 -6.03
CA LEU A 363 0.46 -19.43 -7.02
C LEU A 363 1.63 -20.32 -6.60
N ILE A 364 2.65 -19.74 -5.96
CA ILE A 364 3.78 -20.49 -5.39
C ILE A 364 3.25 -21.38 -4.25
N ALA A 365 2.49 -20.82 -3.30
CA ALA A 365 1.93 -21.57 -2.19
C ALA A 365 1.05 -22.76 -2.64
N ASP A 366 0.32 -22.62 -3.75
CA ASP A 366 -0.57 -23.67 -4.29
C ASP A 366 0.19 -24.90 -4.83
N LYS A 367 1.45 -24.75 -5.25
CA LYS A 367 2.21 -25.79 -5.95
C LYS A 367 3.53 -26.19 -5.31
N VAL A 368 4.00 -25.47 -4.29
CA VAL A 368 5.27 -25.77 -3.61
C VAL A 368 5.13 -27.00 -2.72
N ASP A 369 6.09 -27.92 -2.85
CA ASP A 369 6.35 -28.97 -1.87
C ASP A 369 7.33 -28.46 -0.80
N LEU A 370 6.87 -28.35 0.45
CA LEU A 370 7.64 -27.74 1.53
C LEU A 370 8.51 -28.75 2.28
N ALA A 371 8.24 -30.05 2.20
CA ALA A 371 9.00 -31.05 2.96
C ALA A 371 10.52 -31.00 2.66
N PRO A 372 10.97 -30.94 1.38
CA PRO A 372 12.39 -30.81 1.07
C PRO A 372 13.01 -29.49 1.55
N VAL A 373 12.21 -28.41 1.65
CA VAL A 373 12.69 -27.11 2.13
C VAL A 373 12.93 -27.15 3.64
N LEU A 374 12.06 -27.83 4.38
CA LEU A 374 12.19 -28.03 5.83
C LEU A 374 13.37 -28.94 6.18
N GLU A 375 13.66 -29.94 5.36
CA GLU A 375 14.87 -30.77 5.52
C GLU A 375 16.15 -29.95 5.36
N SER A 376 16.21 -29.08 4.34
CA SER A 376 17.36 -28.19 4.12
C SER A 376 17.62 -27.25 5.30
N PHE A 377 16.58 -26.90 6.07
CA PHE A 377 16.69 -25.98 7.21
C PHE A 377 17.58 -26.52 8.35
N VAL A 378 17.63 -27.84 8.56
CA VAL A 378 18.39 -28.45 9.68
C VAL A 378 19.90 -28.32 9.47
N GLY A 379 20.36 -28.55 8.23
CA GLY A 379 21.78 -28.53 7.86
C GLY A 379 22.31 -27.17 7.39
N ALA A 380 21.43 -26.20 7.17
CA ALA A 380 21.76 -24.87 6.68
C ALA A 380 22.55 -24.02 7.69
N ASP A 381 23.38 -23.11 7.16
CA ASP A 381 24.05 -22.08 7.97
C ASP A 381 23.09 -20.96 8.41
N ASP A 382 23.55 -19.98 9.20
CA ASP A 382 22.68 -18.93 9.74
C ASP A 382 22.08 -17.99 8.68
N ALA A 383 22.78 -17.77 7.56
CA ALA A 383 22.31 -16.92 6.46
C ALA A 383 21.27 -17.65 5.60
N GLU A 384 21.51 -18.94 5.34
CA GLU A 384 20.61 -19.83 4.63
C GLU A 384 19.33 -20.08 5.44
N ARG A 385 19.45 -20.33 6.75
CA ARG A 385 18.32 -20.44 7.68
C ARG A 385 17.44 -19.20 7.64
N LEU A 386 18.03 -18.01 7.60
CA LEU A 386 17.29 -16.76 7.48
C LEU A 386 16.50 -16.68 6.17
N GLN A 387 17.10 -17.08 5.05
CA GLN A 387 16.42 -17.08 3.76
C GLN A 387 15.22 -18.03 3.76
N ILE A 388 15.38 -19.23 4.32
CA ILE A 388 14.29 -20.21 4.46
C ILE A 388 13.18 -19.64 5.35
N VAL A 389 13.50 -19.09 6.53
CA VAL A 389 12.49 -18.51 7.43
C VAL A 389 11.76 -17.34 6.79
N ARG A 390 12.47 -16.45 6.06
CA ARG A 390 11.86 -15.34 5.32
C ARG A 390 10.92 -15.83 4.23
N PHE A 391 11.31 -16.89 3.50
CA PHE A 391 10.45 -17.51 2.49
C PHE A 391 9.19 -18.13 3.11
N LEU A 392 9.33 -18.92 4.17
CA LEU A 392 8.18 -19.50 4.88
C LEU A 392 7.27 -18.41 5.48
N SER A 393 7.85 -17.35 6.06
CA SER A 393 7.10 -16.20 6.59
C SER A 393 6.32 -15.46 5.49
N GLU A 394 6.87 -15.37 4.28
CA GLU A 394 6.14 -14.81 3.14
C GLU A 394 5.03 -15.74 2.63
N LEU A 395 5.25 -17.06 2.59
CA LEU A 395 4.22 -18.02 2.17
C LEU A 395 3.02 -18.06 3.13
N VAL A 396 3.18 -17.63 4.38
CA VAL A 396 2.07 -17.52 5.34
C VAL A 396 1.40 -16.14 5.34
N LYS A 397 1.60 -15.32 4.30
CA LYS A 397 0.87 -14.04 4.10
C LYS A 397 -0.15 -14.13 2.96
N LEU A 398 -1.02 -15.14 3.02
CA LEU A 398 -2.01 -15.43 1.98
C LEU A 398 -3.33 -14.69 2.22
N SER A 399 -4.07 -14.42 1.14
CA SER A 399 -5.36 -13.74 1.22
C SER A 399 -6.47 -14.60 1.84
N ARG A 400 -6.34 -15.94 1.74
CA ARG A 400 -7.27 -16.93 2.31
C ARG A 400 -6.66 -17.52 3.58
N ARG A 401 -7.34 -17.32 4.71
CA ARG A 401 -7.00 -17.83 6.04
C ARG A 401 -7.01 -19.36 6.11
N LEU A 402 -8.00 -20.03 5.55
CA LEU A 402 -8.06 -21.50 5.61
C LEU A 402 -6.89 -22.15 4.86
N PHE A 403 -6.53 -21.58 3.71
CA PHE A 403 -5.36 -22.03 2.96
C PHE A 403 -4.05 -21.71 3.70
N ASN A 404 -3.99 -20.56 4.38
CA ASN A 404 -2.89 -20.21 5.26
C ASN A 404 -2.68 -21.22 6.40
N GLU A 405 -3.77 -21.67 7.04
CA GLU A 405 -3.71 -22.68 8.10
C GLU A 405 -3.23 -24.03 7.56
N GLN A 406 -3.62 -24.42 6.35
CA GLN A 406 -3.09 -25.63 5.70
C GLN A 406 -1.57 -25.57 5.52
N ILE A 407 -1.04 -24.45 5.04
CA ILE A 407 0.41 -24.24 4.90
C ILE A 407 1.11 -24.28 6.27
N LEU A 408 0.53 -23.67 7.30
CA LEU A 408 1.09 -23.73 8.66
C LEU A 408 1.12 -25.17 9.21
N HIS A 409 0.09 -25.98 8.94
CA HIS A 409 0.07 -27.41 9.29
C HIS A 409 1.15 -28.19 8.56
N ILE A 410 1.33 -27.95 7.25
CA ILE A 410 2.41 -28.55 6.46
C ILE A 410 3.78 -28.23 7.08
N ILE A 411 4.05 -26.96 7.40
CA ILE A 411 5.31 -26.53 8.03
C ILE A 411 5.53 -27.22 9.38
N LYS A 412 4.45 -27.48 10.13
CA LYS A 412 4.48 -28.11 11.44
C LYS A 412 4.72 -29.62 11.38
N GLU A 413 4.13 -30.31 10.40
CA GLU A 413 3.97 -31.77 10.40
C GLU A 413 4.85 -32.51 9.37
N GLU A 414 5.16 -31.91 8.21
CA GLU A 414 5.83 -32.61 7.10
C GLU A 414 7.36 -32.64 7.21
N GLY A 415 7.95 -31.88 8.13
CA GLY A 415 9.41 -31.91 8.35
C GLY A 415 9.89 -33.25 8.92
N ALA A 416 11.03 -33.76 8.41
CA ALA A 416 11.67 -34.97 8.94
C ALA A 416 12.05 -34.85 10.43
N PHE A 417 12.21 -33.62 10.92
CA PHE A 417 12.48 -33.28 12.31
C PHE A 417 11.48 -32.22 12.79
N SER A 418 11.35 -32.04 14.10
CA SER A 418 10.41 -31.05 14.64
C SER A 418 10.80 -29.61 14.27
N THR A 419 10.14 -29.05 13.26
CA THR A 419 10.35 -27.68 12.78
C THR A 419 10.27 -26.65 13.90
N MET A 420 9.34 -26.83 14.86
CA MET A 420 9.19 -25.94 16.01
C MET A 420 10.45 -25.88 16.89
N HIS A 421 11.10 -27.03 17.14
CA HIS A 421 12.34 -27.07 17.94
C HIS A 421 13.51 -26.44 17.18
N THR A 422 13.62 -26.68 15.87
CA THR A 422 14.66 -26.06 15.04
C THR A 422 14.48 -24.54 14.98
N LEU A 423 13.25 -24.05 14.82
CA LEU A 423 12.94 -22.62 14.86
C LEU A 423 13.23 -21.99 16.22
N LEU A 424 12.92 -22.68 17.33
CA LEU A 424 13.25 -22.20 18.68
C LEU A 424 14.76 -22.12 18.89
N SER A 425 15.50 -23.17 18.51
CA SER A 425 16.96 -23.17 18.59
C SER A 425 17.56 -22.03 17.77
N TYR A 426 17.02 -21.78 16.56
CA TYR A 426 17.47 -20.69 15.72
C TYR A 426 17.11 -19.32 16.31
N LEU A 427 15.91 -19.15 16.89
CA LEU A 427 15.50 -17.90 17.54
C LEU A 427 16.48 -17.50 18.66
N GLN A 428 16.95 -18.48 19.44
CA GLN A 428 17.87 -18.27 20.55
C GLN A 428 19.29 -17.86 20.07
N THR A 429 19.74 -18.36 18.92
CA THR A 429 21.07 -18.04 18.37
C THR A 429 21.07 -16.91 17.35
N ALA A 430 19.91 -16.56 16.78
CA ALA A 430 19.82 -15.59 15.70
C ALA A 430 20.20 -14.16 16.12
N PRO A 431 20.82 -13.38 15.21
CA PRO A 431 21.03 -11.95 15.38
C PRO A 431 19.73 -11.20 15.67
N LEU A 432 19.80 -10.13 16.45
CA LEU A 432 18.63 -9.36 16.91
C LEU A 432 17.70 -8.90 15.78
N GLU A 433 18.26 -8.53 14.62
CA GLU A 433 17.52 -8.10 13.44
C GLU A 433 16.62 -9.18 12.83
N ASN A 434 16.97 -10.45 13.02
CA ASN A 434 16.28 -11.58 12.42
C ASN A 434 15.23 -12.19 13.36
N ARG A 435 15.36 -11.95 14.67
CA ARG A 435 14.48 -12.52 15.70
C ARG A 435 13.00 -12.24 15.47
N PRO A 436 12.54 -11.04 15.05
CA PRO A 436 11.12 -10.79 14.85
C PRO A 436 10.47 -11.73 13.82
N VAL A 437 11.16 -12.01 12.72
CA VAL A 437 10.62 -12.88 11.65
C VAL A 437 10.57 -14.33 12.09
N VAL A 438 11.59 -14.80 12.81
CA VAL A 438 11.63 -16.17 13.36
C VAL A 438 10.55 -16.36 14.43
N ALA A 439 10.45 -15.40 15.37
CA ALA A 439 9.42 -15.40 16.41
C ALA A 439 8.01 -15.39 15.83
N CYS A 440 7.77 -14.58 14.78
CA CYS A 440 6.51 -14.54 14.06
C CYS A 440 6.08 -15.94 13.56
N LEU A 441 6.97 -16.62 12.83
CA LEU A 441 6.66 -17.93 12.26
C LEU A 441 6.44 -18.98 13.35
N LEU A 442 7.31 -19.01 14.38
CA LEU A 442 7.19 -19.94 15.50
C LEU A 442 5.86 -19.75 16.25
N LEU A 443 5.48 -18.51 16.52
CA LEU A 443 4.23 -18.17 17.21
C LEU A 443 3.00 -18.58 16.39
N GLN A 444 3.00 -18.37 15.08
CA GLN A 444 1.89 -18.80 14.22
C GLN A 444 1.72 -20.32 14.19
N ILE A 445 2.82 -21.08 14.17
CA ILE A 445 2.80 -22.55 14.18
C ILE A 445 2.31 -23.12 15.52
N ASP A 446 2.76 -22.53 16.63
CA ASP A 446 2.33 -22.94 17.97
C ASP A 446 0.81 -22.71 18.16
N LEU A 447 0.30 -21.57 17.69
CA LEU A 447 -1.11 -21.18 17.81
C LEU A 447 -2.10 -21.94 16.93
N LEU A 448 -1.62 -22.88 16.11
CA LEU A 448 -2.48 -23.94 15.57
C LEU A 448 -3.08 -24.82 16.67
N ALA A 449 -2.38 -24.95 17.81
CA ALA A 449 -2.90 -25.60 19.02
C ALA A 449 -3.68 -24.60 19.90
N GLU A 450 -4.47 -25.11 20.86
CA GLU A 450 -5.27 -24.27 21.75
C GLU A 450 -4.40 -23.28 22.57
N PRO A 451 -4.71 -21.97 22.55
CA PRO A 451 -3.89 -20.94 23.19
C PRO A 451 -3.97 -20.94 24.73
N ARG A 452 -4.83 -21.77 25.33
CA ARG A 452 -4.97 -21.84 26.80
C ARG A 452 -3.90 -22.70 27.47
N LYS A 453 -3.19 -23.53 26.70
CA LYS A 453 -2.09 -24.34 27.21
C LYS A 453 -0.81 -23.52 27.18
N MET A 454 -0.03 -23.58 28.27
CA MET A 454 1.32 -23.03 28.28
C MET A 454 2.18 -23.72 27.22
N SER A 455 2.98 -22.94 26.51
CA SER A 455 3.92 -23.43 25.51
C SER A 455 5.20 -22.63 25.58
N ILE A 456 6.33 -23.31 25.78
CA ILE A 456 7.65 -22.68 25.82
C ILE A 456 7.93 -21.93 24.51
N PHE A 457 7.48 -22.48 23.37
CA PHE A 457 7.64 -21.85 22.05
C PHE A 457 6.95 -20.49 21.98
N ARG A 458 5.77 -20.38 22.61
CA ARG A 458 4.98 -19.14 22.61
C ARG A 458 5.60 -18.08 23.50
N GLU A 459 5.95 -18.46 24.74
CA GLU A 459 6.58 -17.54 25.69
C GLU A 459 7.85 -16.95 25.07
N GLU A 460 8.77 -17.80 24.60
CA GLU A 460 10.05 -17.35 24.04
C GLU A 460 9.88 -16.48 22.78
N ALA A 461 8.89 -16.79 21.93
CA ALA A 461 8.60 -16.00 20.73
C ALA A 461 8.04 -14.61 21.09
N ILE A 462 7.12 -14.51 22.06
CA ILE A 462 6.56 -13.22 22.47
C ILE A 462 7.62 -12.41 23.23
N ASP A 463 8.42 -13.03 24.09
CA ASP A 463 9.56 -12.39 24.77
C ASP A 463 10.58 -11.83 23.77
N ALA A 464 10.90 -12.59 22.72
CA ALA A 464 11.76 -12.10 21.65
C ALA A 464 11.16 -10.86 20.97
N LEU A 465 9.87 -10.84 20.66
CA LEU A 465 9.19 -9.67 20.06
C LEU A 465 9.19 -8.45 21.01
N ILE A 466 8.88 -8.65 22.29
CA ILE A 466 8.89 -7.58 23.29
C ILE A 466 10.31 -7.02 23.46
N SER A 467 11.33 -7.89 23.53
CA SER A 467 12.73 -7.46 23.62
C SER A 467 13.17 -6.67 22.40
N SER A 468 12.74 -7.06 21.19
CA SER A 468 13.00 -6.32 19.95
C SER A 468 12.28 -4.97 19.90
N LEU A 469 11.04 -4.87 20.40
CA LEU A 469 10.31 -3.60 20.49
C LEU A 469 10.96 -2.62 21.48
N ARG A 470 11.49 -3.12 22.60
CA ARG A 470 12.15 -2.31 23.63
C ARG A 470 13.58 -1.92 23.29
N ASN A 471 14.14 -2.44 22.21
CA ASN A 471 15.52 -2.17 21.83
C ASN A 471 15.67 -0.80 21.16
N THR A 472 15.96 0.23 21.96
CA THR A 472 16.14 1.61 21.48
C THR A 472 17.42 1.81 20.67
N ASP A 473 18.36 0.88 20.70
CA ASP A 473 19.66 1.03 20.02
C ASP A 473 19.53 0.81 18.51
N PHE A 474 18.52 0.05 18.07
CA PHE A 474 18.31 -0.30 16.66
C PHE A 474 16.85 -0.08 16.21
N PRO A 475 16.51 1.12 15.69
CA PRO A 475 15.15 1.44 15.25
C PRO A 475 14.60 0.51 14.17
N SER A 476 15.45 -0.01 13.29
CA SER A 476 15.06 -0.99 12.26
C SER A 476 14.49 -2.28 12.86
N VAL A 477 15.04 -2.73 13.99
CA VAL A 477 14.57 -3.92 14.71
C VAL A 477 13.25 -3.65 15.39
N GLN A 478 13.07 -2.45 15.97
CA GLN A 478 11.80 -2.04 16.57
C GLN A 478 10.69 -1.97 15.52
N ILE A 479 10.97 -1.37 14.35
CA ILE A 479 10.02 -1.27 13.24
C ILE A 479 9.64 -2.67 12.76
N ALA A 480 10.61 -3.55 12.50
CA ALA A 480 10.36 -4.92 12.07
C ALA A 480 9.51 -5.70 13.09
N ALA A 481 9.76 -5.53 14.40
CA ALA A 481 8.95 -6.16 15.44
C ALA A 481 7.52 -5.61 15.49
N ALA A 482 7.34 -4.29 15.36
CA ALA A 482 6.02 -3.67 15.32
C ALA A 482 5.21 -4.10 14.09
N GLU A 483 5.84 -4.16 12.92
CA GLU A 483 5.21 -4.67 11.69
C GLU A 483 4.81 -6.13 11.79
N VAL A 484 5.66 -6.95 12.43
CA VAL A 484 5.35 -8.35 12.72
C VAL A 484 4.08 -8.44 13.59
N VAL A 485 3.97 -7.65 14.66
CA VAL A 485 2.77 -7.66 15.52
C VAL A 485 1.51 -7.29 14.74
N VAL A 486 1.57 -6.29 13.84
CA VAL A 486 0.46 -5.97 12.94
C VAL A 486 0.11 -7.16 12.02
N SER A 487 1.13 -7.83 11.48
CA SER A 487 0.95 -8.96 10.55
C SER A 487 0.31 -10.18 11.22
N LEU A 488 0.50 -10.37 12.53
CA LEU A 488 -0.05 -11.50 13.29
C LEU A 488 -1.59 -11.50 13.34
N GLN A 489 -2.26 -10.36 13.09
CA GLN A 489 -3.72 -10.33 12.89
C GLN A 489 -4.16 -11.33 11.80
N GLY A 490 -3.29 -11.64 10.82
CA GLY A 490 -3.45 -12.79 9.94
C GLY A 490 -4.36 -12.55 8.73
N ARG A 491 -4.70 -11.30 8.41
CA ARG A 491 -5.50 -10.93 7.24
C ARG A 491 -4.68 -10.11 6.26
N PHE A 492 -4.52 -10.64 5.05
CA PHE A 492 -3.64 -10.07 4.03
C PHE A 492 -4.37 -9.78 2.71
N SER A 493 -3.86 -8.81 1.96
CA SER A 493 -4.25 -8.59 0.56
C SER A 493 -3.69 -9.70 -0.35
N VAL A 494 -4.08 -9.69 -1.62
CA VAL A 494 -3.49 -10.59 -2.65
C VAL A 494 -1.98 -10.34 -2.79
N SER A 495 -1.53 -9.11 -2.56
CA SER A 495 -0.12 -8.72 -2.56
C SER A 495 0.60 -9.07 -1.25
N GLY A 496 -0.10 -9.53 -0.21
CA GLY A 496 0.44 -9.94 1.10
C GLY A 496 0.63 -8.81 2.10
N LYS A 497 0.07 -7.63 1.83
CA LYS A 497 0.08 -6.52 2.78
C LYS A 497 -0.96 -6.75 3.88
N PRO A 498 -0.67 -6.43 5.15
CA PRO A 498 -1.63 -6.58 6.23
C PRO A 498 -2.82 -5.64 6.05
N LEU A 499 -4.03 -6.16 6.23
CA LEU A 499 -5.29 -5.42 6.09
C LEU A 499 -5.80 -4.82 7.41
N ALA A 500 -5.00 -4.87 8.48
CA ALA A 500 -5.37 -4.44 9.83
C ALA A 500 -5.96 -3.03 9.89
N ARG A 501 -5.30 -2.06 9.26
CA ARG A 501 -5.80 -0.67 9.22
C ARG A 501 -7.16 -0.58 8.53
N ALA A 502 -7.32 -1.25 7.39
CA ALA A 502 -8.57 -1.23 6.65
C ALA A 502 -9.73 -1.82 7.48
N LEU A 503 -9.49 -2.92 8.18
CA LEU A 503 -10.50 -3.61 8.99
C LEU A 503 -10.88 -2.86 10.26
N LEU A 504 -9.92 -2.21 10.92
CA LEU A 504 -10.23 -1.34 12.04
C LEU A 504 -11.01 -0.10 11.60
N LEU A 505 -10.70 0.48 10.44
CA LEU A 505 -11.48 1.58 9.87
C LEU A 505 -12.92 1.16 9.52
N LYS A 506 -13.11 -0.09 9.02
CA LYS A 506 -14.44 -0.68 8.83
C LYS A 506 -15.20 -0.78 10.16
N SER A 507 -14.55 -1.31 11.19
CA SER A 507 -15.12 -1.48 12.53
C SER A 507 -15.47 -0.15 13.19
N ALA A 508 -14.72 0.91 12.87
CA ALA A 508 -14.98 2.27 13.32
C ALA A 508 -16.02 3.03 12.45
N GLY A 509 -16.61 2.39 11.44
CA GLY A 509 -17.69 2.94 10.62
C GLY A 509 -17.27 3.82 9.43
N LEU A 510 -15.99 3.82 9.04
CA LEU A 510 -15.47 4.53 7.86
C LEU A 510 -15.48 3.67 6.59
N GLU A 511 -16.64 3.12 6.24
CA GLU A 511 -16.83 2.14 5.17
C GLU A 511 -16.33 2.62 3.78
N LYS A 512 -16.48 3.91 3.45
CA LYS A 512 -16.02 4.46 2.16
C LYS A 512 -14.50 4.37 1.99
N LYS A 513 -13.74 4.65 3.07
CA LYS A 513 -12.28 4.59 3.06
C LYS A 513 -11.78 3.15 3.06
N TYR A 514 -12.42 2.28 3.86
CA TYR A 514 -12.19 0.83 3.81
C TYR A 514 -12.30 0.29 2.37
N ARG A 515 -13.42 0.60 1.67
CA ARG A 515 -13.61 0.15 0.28
C ARG A 515 -12.57 0.70 -0.69
N ALA A 516 -12.06 1.92 -0.46
CA ALA A 516 -11.00 2.48 -1.29
C ALA A 516 -9.68 1.70 -1.16
N ILE A 517 -9.25 1.42 0.08
CA ILE A 517 -8.04 0.63 0.37
C ILE A 517 -8.18 -0.79 -0.18
N VAL A 518 -9.32 -1.44 0.07
CA VAL A 518 -9.57 -2.80 -0.40
C VAL A 518 -9.63 -2.86 -1.93
N ARG A 519 -10.21 -1.86 -2.60
CA ARG A 519 -10.21 -1.80 -4.07
C ARG A 519 -8.81 -1.62 -4.62
N GLN A 520 -8.01 -0.70 -4.06
CA GLN A 520 -6.63 -0.48 -4.49
C GLN A 520 -5.79 -1.77 -4.41
N GLU A 521 -6.00 -2.57 -3.37
CA GLU A 521 -5.28 -3.83 -3.16
C GLU A 521 -5.93 -5.05 -3.86
N LYS A 522 -7.13 -4.90 -4.46
CA LYS A 522 -7.86 -5.96 -5.19
C LYS A 522 -8.05 -5.69 -6.70
N LEU A 523 -7.58 -4.58 -7.25
CA LEU A 523 -8.03 -4.09 -8.57
C LEU A 523 -7.48 -4.79 -9.82
N GLU A 524 -7.12 -6.07 -9.74
CA GLU A 524 -6.97 -6.91 -10.94
C GLU A 524 -7.72 -8.24 -10.78
N ASN A 525 -8.97 -8.23 -11.24
CA ASN A 525 -9.76 -9.37 -11.73
C ASN A 525 -9.89 -10.63 -10.85
N VAL A 526 -10.50 -10.51 -9.67
CA VAL A 526 -11.24 -11.65 -9.08
C VAL A 526 -12.55 -11.14 -8.52
N ASP A 527 -13.64 -11.82 -8.87
CA ASP A 527 -15.01 -11.51 -8.48
C ASP A 527 -15.13 -11.20 -6.99
N PHE A 528 -15.90 -10.15 -6.69
CA PHE A 528 -16.43 -9.85 -5.37
C PHE A 528 -17.47 -10.92 -5.02
N ASP A 529 -17.03 -12.13 -4.74
CA ASP A 529 -17.77 -12.96 -3.80
C ASP A 529 -17.19 -12.62 -2.43
N GLU A 530 -18.04 -12.13 -1.54
CA GLU A 530 -17.72 -12.05 -0.12
C GLU A 530 -17.20 -13.43 0.26
N SER A 531 -15.89 -13.52 0.54
CA SER A 531 -15.21 -14.73 1.01
C SER A 531 -16.16 -15.53 1.89
N SER A 532 -16.37 -16.80 1.54
CA SER A 532 -17.34 -17.69 2.17
C SER A 532 -17.48 -17.41 3.67
N GLN A 533 -18.69 -17.46 4.22
CA GLN A 533 -18.90 -17.22 5.66
C GLN A 533 -17.95 -18.03 6.56
N GLU A 534 -17.47 -19.17 6.08
CA GLU A 534 -16.45 -20.00 6.69
C GLU A 534 -15.08 -19.32 6.76
N GLU A 535 -14.61 -18.70 5.68
CA GLU A 535 -13.34 -17.96 5.60
C GLU A 535 -13.32 -16.79 6.59
N GLN A 536 -14.43 -16.06 6.68
CA GLN A 536 -14.57 -14.94 7.62
C GLN A 536 -14.55 -15.44 9.08
N LYS A 537 -15.27 -16.52 9.39
CA LYS A 537 -15.27 -17.14 10.73
C LYS A 537 -13.88 -17.65 11.13
N ALA A 538 -13.17 -18.30 10.21
CA ALA A 538 -11.81 -18.76 10.46
C ALA A 538 -10.87 -17.60 10.78
N ALA A 539 -10.96 -16.50 10.03
CA ALA A 539 -10.16 -15.32 10.27
C ALA A 539 -10.51 -14.59 11.59
N ASP A 540 -11.79 -14.52 11.95
CA ASP A 540 -12.23 -13.96 13.24
C ASP A 540 -11.76 -14.83 14.43
N GLU A 541 -11.80 -16.16 14.29
CA GLU A 541 -11.32 -17.08 15.32
C GLU A 541 -9.79 -17.01 15.46
N TRP A 542 -9.05 -16.92 14.36
CA TRP A 542 -7.60 -16.71 14.39
C TRP A 542 -7.23 -15.41 15.10
N GLU A 543 -7.87 -14.31 14.73
CA GLU A 543 -7.65 -13.00 15.33
C GLU A 543 -7.89 -13.04 16.84
N ARG A 544 -8.95 -13.73 17.28
CA ARG A 544 -9.26 -13.93 18.70
C ARG A 544 -8.18 -14.73 19.44
N ARG A 545 -7.71 -15.85 18.86
CA ARG A 545 -6.66 -16.69 19.47
C ARG A 545 -5.34 -15.94 19.58
N MET A 546 -4.95 -15.24 18.52
CA MET A 546 -3.72 -14.45 18.46
C MET A 546 -3.75 -13.29 19.45
N ALA A 547 -4.83 -12.51 19.46
CA ALA A 547 -4.99 -11.41 20.40
C ALA A 547 -4.98 -11.88 21.85
N TYR A 548 -5.61 -13.03 22.14
CA TYR A 548 -5.55 -13.63 23.48
C TYR A 548 -4.13 -14.01 23.87
N ALA A 549 -3.38 -14.70 22.99
CA ALA A 549 -2.01 -15.11 23.25
C ALA A 549 -1.08 -13.91 23.51
N LEU A 550 -1.14 -12.89 22.65
CA LEU A 550 -0.31 -11.69 22.77
C LEU A 550 -0.67 -10.84 24.00
N ALA A 551 -1.96 -10.68 24.30
CA ALA A 551 -2.39 -9.82 25.40
C ALA A 551 -2.26 -10.48 26.77
N SER A 552 -2.38 -11.82 26.86
CA SER A 552 -2.32 -12.54 28.14
C SER A 552 -0.90 -12.85 28.62
N HIS A 553 0.08 -12.87 27.70
CA HIS A 553 1.48 -13.13 28.02
C HIS A 553 2.02 -12.10 29.03
N GLU A 554 2.62 -12.61 30.12
CA GLU A 554 3.09 -11.86 31.29
C GLU A 554 2.16 -10.72 31.75
N PHE A 555 0.84 -10.96 31.74
CA PHE A 555 -0.17 -9.97 32.13
C PHE A 555 -0.16 -8.68 31.28
N GLY A 556 0.16 -8.80 29.99
CA GLY A 556 0.03 -7.72 29.01
C GLY A 556 1.27 -6.82 28.89
N LEU A 557 2.47 -7.33 29.17
CA LEU A 557 3.73 -6.59 28.98
C LEU A 557 3.92 -6.00 27.57
N LEU A 558 3.34 -6.64 26.56
CA LEU A 558 3.34 -6.12 25.19
C LEU A 558 2.73 -4.71 25.11
N PHE A 559 1.73 -4.38 25.94
CA PHE A 559 1.12 -3.05 25.92
C PHE A 559 2.07 -1.94 26.38
N GLU A 560 2.99 -2.25 27.30
CA GLU A 560 4.04 -1.31 27.72
C GLU A 560 5.03 -1.07 26.57
N ALA A 561 5.50 -2.13 25.90
CA ALA A 561 6.41 -2.01 24.76
C ALA A 561 5.77 -1.25 23.58
N LEU A 562 4.48 -1.50 23.29
CA LEU A 562 3.74 -0.76 22.27
C LEU A 562 3.54 0.70 22.64
N SER A 563 3.30 0.99 23.92
CA SER A 563 3.20 2.36 24.43
C SER A 563 4.50 3.12 24.18
N ASP A 564 5.66 2.54 24.49
CA ASP A 564 6.94 3.18 24.25
C ASP A 564 7.17 3.47 22.76
N GLY A 565 6.84 2.50 21.89
CA GLY A 565 6.91 2.67 20.43
C GLY A 565 5.98 3.76 19.88
N MET A 566 4.78 3.92 20.45
CA MET A 566 3.85 5.01 20.11
C MET A 566 4.37 6.41 20.52
N SER A 567 5.33 6.48 21.43
CA SER A 567 5.99 7.74 21.83
C SER A 567 7.27 8.03 21.04
N SER A 568 7.64 7.16 20.09
CA SER A 568 8.84 7.33 19.27
C SER A 568 8.69 8.45 18.23
N ASP A 569 9.82 9.09 17.92
CA ASP A 569 9.96 10.07 16.84
C ASP A 569 9.92 9.42 15.45
N HIS A 570 10.14 8.10 15.36
CA HIS A 570 10.05 7.36 14.10
C HIS A 570 8.60 7.13 13.70
N THR A 571 8.18 7.72 12.59
CA THR A 571 6.78 7.68 12.11
C THR A 571 6.29 6.28 11.81
N GLU A 572 7.14 5.41 11.26
CA GLU A 572 6.81 4.02 10.92
C GLU A 572 6.58 3.19 12.18
N LEU A 573 7.51 3.28 13.15
CA LEU A 573 7.38 2.61 14.44
C LEU A 573 6.12 3.07 15.18
N ASN A 574 5.89 4.37 15.25
CA ASN A 574 4.73 4.97 15.90
C ASN A 574 3.43 4.44 15.27
N SER A 575 3.33 4.49 13.94
CA SER A 575 2.16 4.03 13.19
C SER A 575 1.88 2.54 13.41
N SER A 576 2.90 1.68 13.32
CA SER A 576 2.75 0.22 13.52
C SER A 576 2.40 -0.14 14.97
N CYS A 577 3.00 0.53 15.95
CA CYS A 577 2.67 0.34 17.36
C CYS A 577 1.25 0.83 17.69
N PHE A 578 0.87 2.01 17.18
CA PHE A 578 -0.48 2.55 17.35
C PHE A 578 -1.54 1.63 16.75
N LEU A 579 -1.28 1.09 15.56
CA LEU A 579 -2.19 0.16 14.90
C LEU A 579 -2.31 -1.16 15.68
N SER A 580 -1.20 -1.71 16.14
CA SER A 580 -1.15 -2.92 16.97
C SER A 580 -1.89 -2.73 18.29
N ALA A 581 -1.66 -1.62 18.98
CA ALA A 581 -2.32 -1.27 20.23
C ALA A 581 -3.84 -1.11 20.03
N THR A 582 -4.25 -0.41 18.96
CA THR A 582 -5.67 -0.23 18.62
C THR A 582 -6.34 -1.56 18.34
N TRP A 583 -5.69 -2.43 17.56
CA TRP A 583 -6.18 -3.77 17.25
C TRP A 583 -6.36 -4.61 18.53
N LEU A 584 -5.33 -4.74 19.35
CA LEU A 584 -5.37 -5.57 20.55
C LEU A 584 -6.40 -5.05 21.57
N VAL A 585 -6.47 -3.73 21.78
CA VAL A 585 -7.48 -3.12 22.66
C VAL A 585 -8.90 -3.39 22.15
N HIS A 586 -9.12 -3.31 20.84
CA HIS A 586 -10.42 -3.63 20.24
C HIS A 586 -10.77 -5.12 20.42
N ALA A 587 -9.81 -6.01 20.18
CA ALA A 587 -9.99 -7.45 20.33
C ALA A 587 -10.28 -7.86 21.79
N LEU A 588 -9.69 -7.18 22.78
CA LEU A 588 -9.96 -7.40 24.21
C LEU A 588 -11.44 -7.23 24.58
N ALA A 589 -12.23 -6.46 23.84
CA ALA A 589 -13.66 -6.32 24.08
C ALA A 589 -14.42 -7.65 23.84
N ALA A 590 -13.92 -8.52 22.96
CA ALA A 590 -14.51 -9.82 22.63
C ALA A 590 -13.95 -10.98 23.46
N LEU A 591 -12.86 -10.76 24.20
CA LEU A 591 -12.20 -11.78 25.02
C LEU A 591 -12.81 -11.86 26.44
N PRO A 592 -12.67 -13.00 27.16
CA PRO A 592 -13.06 -13.08 28.57
C PRO A 592 -12.21 -12.13 29.42
N ASP A 593 -12.80 -11.57 30.47
CA ASP A 593 -12.07 -10.67 31.35
C ASP A 593 -11.09 -11.43 32.24
N THR A 594 -9.79 -11.25 31.98
CA THR A 594 -8.70 -11.82 32.77
C THR A 594 -7.94 -10.77 33.58
N GLY A 595 -8.44 -9.53 33.65
CA GLY A 595 -7.74 -8.39 34.26
C GLY A 595 -6.75 -7.68 33.31
N VAL A 596 -6.41 -8.30 32.17
CA VAL A 596 -5.52 -7.74 31.13
C VAL A 596 -6.06 -6.42 30.54
N ARG A 597 -7.40 -6.23 30.55
CA ARG A 597 -8.01 -4.96 30.15
C ARG A 597 -7.53 -3.79 31.02
N GLY A 598 -7.34 -4.02 32.32
CA GLY A 598 -6.78 -3.04 33.24
C GLY A 598 -5.34 -2.67 32.88
N ALA A 599 -4.50 -3.66 32.60
CA ALA A 599 -3.12 -3.44 32.15
C ALA A 599 -3.08 -2.60 30.85
N ALA A 600 -3.89 -2.96 29.85
CA ALA A 600 -4.00 -2.21 28.60
C ALA A 600 -4.42 -0.74 28.84
N ARG A 601 -5.35 -0.48 29.77
CA ARG A 601 -5.77 0.88 30.14
C ARG A 601 -4.63 1.68 30.74
N VAL A 602 -3.92 1.10 31.71
CA VAL A 602 -2.81 1.78 32.42
C VAL A 602 -1.71 2.20 31.44
N CYS A 603 -1.35 1.33 30.49
CA CYS A 603 -0.29 1.60 29.52
C CYS A 603 -0.76 2.57 28.42
N LEU A 604 -1.91 2.32 27.78
CA LEU A 604 -2.24 2.93 26.49
C LEU A 604 -3.20 4.12 26.57
N LEU A 605 -4.01 4.25 27.62
CA LEU A 605 -5.11 5.23 27.66
C LEU A 605 -4.63 6.68 27.41
N LYS A 606 -3.57 7.09 28.10
CA LYS A 606 -3.04 8.46 27.99
C LYS A 606 -2.60 8.80 26.57
N GLN A 607 -1.92 7.86 25.89
CA GLN A 607 -1.43 8.06 24.53
C GLN A 607 -2.55 8.03 23.50
N LEU A 608 -3.51 7.10 23.64
CA LEU A 608 -4.68 7.03 22.76
C LEU A 608 -5.51 8.32 22.85
N VAL A 609 -5.71 8.87 24.05
CA VAL A 609 -6.36 10.18 24.23
C VAL A 609 -5.55 11.31 23.60
N SER A 610 -4.21 11.27 23.73
CA SER A 610 -3.33 12.27 23.11
C SER A 610 -3.49 12.27 21.58
N ILE A 611 -3.39 11.09 20.94
CA ILE A 611 -3.56 10.94 19.49
C ILE A 611 -4.98 11.37 19.07
N PHE A 612 -6.01 10.95 19.80
CA PHE A 612 -7.40 11.36 19.55
C PHE A 612 -7.58 12.89 19.50
N LYS A 613 -6.83 13.61 20.34
CA LYS A 613 -6.86 15.07 20.46
C LYS A 613 -5.99 15.78 19.41
N SER A 614 -4.78 15.29 19.16
CA SER A 614 -3.76 16.01 18.39
C SER A 614 -3.62 15.58 16.94
N ALA A 615 -4.10 14.39 16.57
CA ALA A 615 -3.93 13.87 15.21
C ALA A 615 -4.64 14.76 14.17
N LYS A 616 -3.91 15.08 13.10
CA LYS A 616 -4.46 15.83 11.95
C LYS A 616 -5.27 14.93 11.03
N ASP A 617 -4.90 13.65 10.92
CA ASP A 617 -5.63 12.69 10.12
C ASP A 617 -6.89 12.22 10.86
N ILE A 618 -8.02 12.27 10.15
CA ILE A 618 -9.32 11.80 10.63
C ILE A 618 -9.27 10.29 10.88
N GLU A 619 -8.48 9.52 10.12
CA GLU A 619 -8.37 8.08 10.32
C GLU A 619 -7.79 7.73 11.68
N ASP A 620 -6.65 8.32 12.04
CA ASP A 620 -6.01 8.04 13.32
C ASP A 620 -6.88 8.48 14.49
N ARG A 621 -7.57 9.63 14.37
CA ARG A 621 -8.58 10.04 15.38
C ARG A 621 -9.70 9.01 15.53
N VAL A 622 -10.20 8.45 14.42
CA VAL A 622 -11.27 7.45 14.44
C VAL A 622 -10.78 6.09 14.95
N LEU A 623 -9.53 5.71 14.66
CA LEU A 623 -8.90 4.51 15.23
C LEU A 623 -8.67 4.63 16.73
N SER A 624 -8.17 5.78 17.21
CA SER A 624 -8.08 6.05 18.65
C SER A 624 -9.46 6.03 19.31
N MET A 625 -10.48 6.56 18.64
CA MET A 625 -11.87 6.48 19.11
C MET A 625 -12.36 5.04 19.26
N LEU A 626 -12.03 4.15 18.31
CA LEU A 626 -12.39 2.74 18.38
C LEU A 626 -11.76 2.07 19.60
N ALA A 627 -10.47 2.32 19.86
CA ALA A 627 -9.80 1.81 21.06
C ALA A 627 -10.45 2.35 22.34
N LEU A 628 -10.70 3.67 22.42
CA LEU A 628 -11.36 4.30 23.57
C LEU A 628 -12.78 3.77 23.80
N SER A 629 -13.52 3.45 22.73
CA SER A 629 -14.85 2.85 22.83
C SER A 629 -14.82 1.52 23.58
N SER A 630 -13.75 0.75 23.41
CA SER A 630 -13.57 -0.55 24.07
C SER A 630 -13.34 -0.38 25.58
N PHE A 631 -12.66 0.68 26.00
CA PHE A 631 -12.51 1.02 27.42
C PHE A 631 -13.79 1.59 28.04
N ILE A 632 -14.56 2.39 27.31
CA ILE A 632 -15.79 3.04 27.81
C ILE A 632 -16.92 2.04 28.09
N ARG A 633 -16.94 0.90 27.38
CA ARG A 633 -17.95 -0.16 27.61
C ARG A 633 -17.79 -0.86 28.97
N ASP A 634 -16.64 -0.72 29.62
CA ASP A 634 -16.37 -1.24 30.96
C ASP A 634 -16.55 -0.15 32.03
N GLN A 635 -17.06 -0.51 33.21
CA GLN A 635 -17.30 0.45 34.30
C GLN A 635 -16.00 1.05 34.85
N GLU A 636 -14.94 0.25 34.98
CA GLU A 636 -13.64 0.73 35.44
C GLU A 636 -13.00 1.63 34.39
N GLY A 637 -13.03 1.21 33.12
CA GLY A 637 -12.53 2.04 32.03
C GLY A 637 -13.27 3.37 31.88
N LEU A 638 -14.59 3.40 32.11
CA LEU A 638 -15.35 4.66 32.14
C LEU A 638 -14.89 5.59 33.28
N ARG A 639 -14.46 5.06 34.43
CA ARG A 639 -13.90 5.86 35.54
C ARG A 639 -12.56 6.47 35.14
N ASP A 640 -11.67 5.69 34.52
CA ASP A 640 -10.34 6.15 34.10
C ASP A 640 -10.43 7.20 32.96
N VAL A 641 -11.35 7.00 32.02
CA VAL A 641 -11.60 7.96 30.92
C VAL A 641 -12.18 9.28 31.44
N ARG A 642 -12.78 9.30 32.65
CA ARG A 642 -13.42 10.50 33.21
C ARG A 642 -12.46 11.69 33.37
N SER A 643 -11.19 11.45 33.69
CA SER A 643 -10.19 12.54 33.76
C SER A 643 -9.95 13.22 32.41
N PHE A 644 -10.27 12.55 31.30
CA PHE A 644 -10.11 13.03 29.93
C PHE A 644 -11.44 13.37 29.26
N MET A 645 -12.56 13.31 29.98
CA MET A 645 -13.91 13.40 29.43
C MET A 645 -14.12 14.66 28.56
N LYS A 646 -13.53 15.79 28.95
CA LYS A 646 -13.62 17.05 28.20
C LYS A 646 -13.04 16.93 26.78
N ASP A 647 -11.83 16.37 26.68
CA ASP A 647 -11.13 16.19 25.40
C ASP A 647 -11.83 15.10 24.56
N VAL A 648 -12.28 14.01 25.19
CA VAL A 648 -13.01 12.92 24.53
C VAL A 648 -14.33 13.43 23.96
N MET A 649 -15.15 14.11 24.76
CA MET A 649 -16.44 14.66 24.32
C MET A 649 -16.30 15.66 23.18
N LYS A 650 -15.26 16.52 23.23
CA LYS A 650 -14.97 17.45 22.14
C LYS A 650 -14.70 16.71 20.84
N GLY A 651 -13.78 15.73 20.86
CA GLY A 651 -13.44 14.99 19.65
C GLY A 651 -14.61 14.15 19.12
N LEU A 652 -15.44 13.57 19.99
CA LEU A 652 -16.62 12.81 19.58
C LEU A 652 -17.65 13.70 18.85
N ARG A 653 -17.88 14.94 19.31
CA ARG A 653 -18.78 15.89 18.64
C ARG A 653 -18.27 16.28 17.25
N GLU A 654 -16.96 16.47 17.09
CA GLU A 654 -16.34 16.73 15.79
C GLU A 654 -16.45 15.53 14.83
N LEU A 655 -16.25 14.31 15.34
CA LEU A 655 -16.26 13.07 14.56
C LEU A 655 -17.66 12.53 14.24
N ARG A 656 -18.71 13.05 14.89
CA ARG A 656 -20.12 12.63 14.68
C ARG A 656 -20.56 12.66 13.21
N LYS A 657 -20.02 13.59 12.42
CA LYS A 657 -20.34 13.71 10.98
C LYS A 657 -19.71 12.61 10.13
N TYR A 658 -18.67 11.95 10.64
CA TYR A 658 -17.83 11.02 9.89
C TYR A 658 -18.02 9.56 10.31
N SER A 659 -18.35 9.29 11.58
CA SER A 659 -18.49 7.93 12.10
C SER A 659 -19.74 7.76 12.97
N PRO A 660 -20.55 6.70 12.75
CA PRO A 660 -21.69 6.37 13.60
C PRO A 660 -21.27 5.95 15.02
N LEU A 661 -20.07 5.39 15.18
CA LEU A 661 -19.54 4.99 16.49
C LEU A 661 -19.40 6.20 17.43
N ALA A 662 -19.09 7.38 16.88
CA ALA A 662 -19.05 8.61 17.67
C ALA A 662 -20.43 8.96 18.28
N VAL A 663 -21.52 8.72 17.52
CA VAL A 663 -22.91 8.91 18.01
C VAL A 663 -23.21 7.92 19.12
N GLU A 664 -22.87 6.64 18.92
CA GLU A 664 -23.10 5.60 19.92
C GLU A 664 -22.34 5.89 21.22
N MET A 665 -21.06 6.29 21.13
CA MET A 665 -20.26 6.65 22.30
C MET A 665 -20.82 7.85 23.05
N LEU A 666 -21.26 8.90 22.35
CA LEU A 666 -21.92 10.06 22.98
C LEU A 666 -23.16 9.63 23.77
N LYS A 667 -23.95 8.70 23.21
CA LYS A 667 -25.14 8.14 23.87
C LYS A 667 -24.78 7.31 25.10
N ILE A 668 -23.77 6.43 25.02
CA ILE A 668 -23.32 5.62 26.18
C ILE A 668 -22.85 6.54 27.33
N LEU A 669 -22.11 7.60 27.01
CA LEU A 669 -21.60 8.55 28.00
C LEU A 669 -22.73 9.38 28.63
N SER A 670 -23.81 9.68 27.89
CA SER A 670 -24.98 10.40 28.39
C SER A 670 -25.93 9.52 29.23
N GLU A 671 -26.00 8.21 28.94
CA GLU A 671 -26.81 7.22 29.66
C GLU A 671 -26.13 6.72 30.95
N GLY A 672 -24.84 6.39 30.89
CA GLY A 672 -24.09 5.72 31.97
C GLY A 672 -23.68 6.60 33.16
N THR A 673 -23.79 7.93 33.04
CA THR A 673 -23.46 8.85 34.14
C THR A 673 -24.69 9.12 35.03
N GLY A 674 -24.75 8.44 36.17
CA GLY A 674 -25.78 8.67 37.21
C GLY A 674 -25.84 10.12 37.72
N SER A 675 -24.77 10.89 37.53
CA SER A 675 -24.74 12.36 37.63
C SER A 675 -24.61 12.95 36.22
N SER A 676 -25.71 12.98 35.47
CA SER A 676 -25.78 13.70 34.19
C SER A 676 -25.49 15.20 34.36
N ALA A 677 -25.53 15.74 35.59
CA ALA A 677 -25.27 17.15 35.88
C ALA A 677 -23.79 17.54 35.67
N ASP A 678 -22.84 16.67 36.03
CA ASP A 678 -21.40 17.02 35.95
C ASP A 678 -20.88 17.08 34.52
N LEU A 679 -21.49 16.32 33.60
CA LEU A 679 -21.04 16.19 32.21
C LEU A 679 -21.47 17.36 31.32
N TRP A 680 -22.54 18.06 31.72
CA TRP A 680 -23.13 19.18 30.98
C TRP A 680 -23.00 20.51 31.73
N ASN A 681 -22.05 20.62 32.65
CA ASN A 681 -21.80 21.88 33.35
C ASN A 681 -21.31 22.93 32.35
N HIS A 682 -22.10 23.98 32.18
CA HIS A 682 -21.67 25.16 31.46
C HIS A 682 -20.99 26.10 32.45
N ARG A 683 -19.79 26.55 32.09
CA ARG A 683 -19.09 27.63 32.77
C ARG A 683 -19.32 28.92 32.01
N GLU A 684 -19.56 29.99 32.76
CA GLU A 684 -19.60 31.33 32.20
C GLU A 684 -18.23 31.66 31.55
N LEU A 685 -18.28 32.04 30.28
CA LEU A 685 -17.08 32.42 29.52
C LEU A 685 -16.93 33.93 29.51
N VAL A 686 -17.99 34.65 29.15
CA VAL A 686 -17.96 36.10 29.09
C VAL A 686 -19.34 36.69 29.30
N GLN A 687 -19.35 37.91 29.82
CA GLN A 687 -20.50 38.80 29.86
C GLN A 687 -20.10 40.15 29.25
N VAL A 688 -20.93 40.68 28.36
CA VAL A 688 -20.75 41.98 27.73
C VAL A 688 -22.00 42.82 27.95
N ASP A 689 -21.81 44.04 28.45
CA ASP A 689 -22.89 45.01 28.61
C ASP A 689 -22.98 45.90 27.35
N CYS A 690 -24.11 45.83 26.65
CA CYS A 690 -24.45 46.66 25.50
C CYS A 690 -25.71 47.50 25.76
N SER A 691 -26.03 47.79 27.03
CA SER A 691 -27.20 48.58 27.44
C SER A 691 -27.29 49.95 26.76
N SER A 692 -26.17 50.55 26.36
CA SER A 692 -26.13 51.80 25.59
C SER A 692 -26.78 51.70 24.21
N ASN A 693 -26.86 50.50 23.61
CA ASN A 693 -27.55 50.21 22.36
C ASN A 693 -29.00 49.71 22.57
N GLY A 694 -29.44 49.65 23.84
CA GLY A 694 -30.76 49.15 24.25
C GLY A 694 -30.88 47.62 24.21
N GLU A 695 -32.09 47.11 24.03
CA GLU A 695 -32.38 45.66 24.13
C GLU A 695 -31.63 44.85 23.07
N VAL A 696 -31.15 43.65 23.44
CA VAL A 696 -30.62 42.68 22.46
C VAL A 696 -31.77 41.83 21.95
N THR A 697 -32.29 42.18 20.78
CA THR A 697 -33.52 41.60 20.21
C THR A 697 -33.27 40.29 19.48
N SER A 698 -32.06 40.09 18.95
CA SER A 698 -31.71 38.91 18.15
C SER A 698 -30.22 38.60 18.24
N ILE A 699 -29.87 37.32 18.36
CA ILE A 699 -28.50 36.82 18.33
C ILE A 699 -28.44 35.60 17.43
N ILE A 700 -27.39 35.49 16.62
CA ILE A 700 -27.09 34.29 15.86
C ILE A 700 -25.60 33.97 15.90
N CYS A 701 -25.27 32.72 16.19
CA CYS A 701 -23.92 32.18 16.10
C CYS A 701 -23.73 31.53 14.74
N PHE A 702 -22.68 31.92 14.02
CA PHE A 702 -22.37 31.34 12.71
C PHE A 702 -20.86 31.24 12.53
N LYS A 703 -20.37 30.01 12.32
CA LYS A 703 -18.94 29.68 12.36
C LYS A 703 -18.34 30.16 13.70
N ASP A 704 -17.24 30.91 13.66
CA ASP A 704 -16.56 31.46 14.83
C ASP A 704 -17.05 32.89 15.19
N LYS A 705 -18.19 33.33 14.64
CA LYS A 705 -18.72 34.69 14.85
C LYS A 705 -20.08 34.68 15.54
N ILE A 706 -20.31 35.73 16.32
CA ILE A 706 -21.61 36.02 16.93
C ILE A 706 -22.10 37.34 16.35
N PHE A 707 -23.34 37.37 15.89
CA PHE A 707 -24.01 38.58 15.43
C PHE A 707 -25.12 38.94 16.39
N SER A 708 -25.16 40.18 16.87
CA SER A 708 -26.22 40.68 17.74
C SER A 708 -26.91 41.89 17.12
N GLY A 709 -28.25 41.86 17.11
CA GLY A 709 -29.10 42.97 16.69
C GLY A 709 -29.69 43.68 17.90
N HIS A 710 -29.74 45.01 17.83
CA HIS A 710 -30.11 45.87 18.95
C HIS A 710 -31.31 46.76 18.63
N SER A 711 -31.98 47.22 19.69
CA SER A 711 -33.19 48.07 19.59
C SER A 711 -32.93 49.48 19.04
N ASP A 712 -31.69 49.97 19.08
CA ASP A 712 -31.28 51.27 18.54
C ASP A 712 -30.99 51.26 17.02
N GLY A 713 -31.11 50.09 16.37
CA GLY A 713 -30.79 49.86 14.96
C GLY A 713 -29.38 49.34 14.69
N THR A 714 -28.60 49.08 15.74
CA THR A 714 -27.22 48.63 15.63
C THR A 714 -27.15 47.10 15.45
N ILE A 715 -26.20 46.65 14.62
CA ILE A 715 -25.75 45.27 14.53
C ILE A 715 -24.29 45.22 14.97
N LYS A 716 -23.96 44.36 15.94
CA LYS A 716 -22.59 44.12 16.37
C LYS A 716 -22.12 42.74 15.94
N VAL A 717 -20.84 42.66 15.56
CA VAL A 717 -20.15 41.44 15.17
C VAL A 717 -19.07 41.16 16.18
N TRP A 718 -19.10 39.97 16.78
CA TRP A 718 -18.16 39.54 17.78
C TRP A 718 -17.36 38.33 17.28
N THR A 719 -16.10 38.25 17.68
CA THR A 719 -15.22 37.09 17.49
C THR A 719 -14.57 36.74 18.82
N GLY A 720 -14.27 35.47 19.06
CA GLY A 720 -13.57 35.06 20.28
C GLY A 720 -13.35 33.56 20.40
N ARG A 721 -12.28 33.18 21.09
CA ARG A 721 -12.03 31.82 21.59
C ARG A 721 -11.82 31.88 23.10
N GLY A 722 -12.54 31.06 23.86
CA GLY A 722 -12.41 31.02 25.32
C GLY A 722 -13.19 32.12 26.03
N SER A 723 -12.58 32.79 27.01
CA SER A 723 -13.25 33.71 27.94
C SER A 723 -13.30 35.18 27.49
N ILE A 724 -12.99 35.48 26.22
CA ILE A 724 -12.95 36.86 25.72
C ILE A 724 -13.71 36.95 24.40
N LEU A 725 -14.69 37.86 24.34
CA LEU A 725 -15.33 38.29 23.11
C LEU A 725 -14.76 39.64 22.69
N HIS A 726 -14.24 39.70 21.47
CA HIS A 726 -13.77 40.92 20.83
C HIS A 726 -14.84 41.44 19.88
N LEU A 727 -15.21 42.71 20.04
CA LEU A 727 -16.02 43.42 19.07
C LEU A 727 -15.18 43.62 17.80
N VAL A 728 -15.60 42.99 16.71
CA VAL A 728 -14.97 43.14 15.39
C VAL A 728 -15.50 44.37 14.70
N GLN A 729 -16.81 44.58 14.77
CA GLN A 729 -17.48 45.64 14.03
C GLN A 729 -18.80 46.02 14.69
N GLU A 730 -19.11 47.31 14.64
CA GLU A 730 -20.41 47.88 14.96
C GLU A 730 -20.96 48.59 13.73
N VAL A 731 -22.20 48.27 13.34
CA VAL A 731 -22.83 48.79 12.13
C VAL A 731 -24.22 49.31 12.46
N ARG A 732 -24.46 50.60 12.20
CA ARG A 732 -25.75 51.26 12.43
C ARG A 732 -26.36 51.77 11.13
N GLU A 733 -26.81 50.82 10.33
CA GLU A 733 -27.42 51.04 9.01
C GLU A 733 -28.95 51.02 9.05
N HIS A 734 -29.53 50.45 10.10
CA HIS A 734 -30.96 50.50 10.35
C HIS A 734 -31.31 51.73 11.18
N VAL A 735 -32.40 52.40 10.82
CA VAL A 735 -32.84 53.64 11.49
C VAL A 735 -33.70 53.34 12.74
N LYS A 736 -34.21 52.11 12.84
CA LYS A 736 -35.00 51.60 13.97
C LYS A 736 -34.53 50.20 14.36
N ALA A 737 -35.06 49.69 15.47
CA ALA A 737 -34.76 48.38 16.05
C ALA A 737 -34.60 47.28 14.99
N VAL A 738 -33.44 46.63 15.01
CA VAL A 738 -33.25 45.34 14.34
C VAL A 738 -34.07 44.34 15.13
N THR A 739 -34.99 43.61 14.51
CA THR A 739 -35.89 42.69 15.23
C THR A 739 -35.50 41.23 15.06
N SER A 740 -34.71 40.93 14.04
CA SER A 740 -34.38 39.57 13.65
C SER A 740 -33.11 39.54 12.84
N LEU A 741 -32.33 38.48 13.06
CA LEU A 741 -31.14 38.12 12.32
C LEU A 741 -31.28 36.67 11.86
N THR A 742 -30.98 36.37 10.60
CA THR A 742 -31.06 35.00 10.06
C THR A 742 -29.98 34.78 9.02
N ILE A 743 -29.33 33.62 9.05
CA ILE A 743 -28.37 33.21 8.03
C ILE A 743 -29.12 32.62 6.84
N LEU A 744 -28.77 33.06 5.63
CA LEU A 744 -29.28 32.47 4.39
C LEU A 744 -28.81 31.01 4.28
N PRO A 745 -29.63 30.08 3.76
CA PRO A 745 -29.24 28.67 3.59
C PRO A 745 -27.96 28.44 2.79
N SER A 746 -27.55 29.40 1.94
CA SER A 746 -26.26 29.35 1.24
C SER A 746 -25.04 29.47 2.17
N GLY A 747 -25.20 29.91 3.42
CA GLY A 747 -24.13 29.96 4.43
C GLY A 747 -23.13 31.11 4.28
N GLU A 748 -23.39 32.07 3.40
CA GLU A 748 -22.45 33.17 3.11
C GLU A 748 -23.00 34.56 3.45
N ARG A 749 -24.30 34.63 3.74
CA ARG A 749 -25.00 35.90 3.92
C ARG A 749 -25.88 35.89 5.16
N LEU A 750 -25.93 37.03 5.83
CA LEU A 750 -26.82 37.32 6.95
C LEU A 750 -27.95 38.22 6.44
N CYS A 751 -29.17 38.01 6.90
CA CYS A 751 -30.31 38.90 6.68
C CYS A 751 -30.72 39.53 8.00
N SER A 752 -31.01 40.83 7.98
CA SER A 752 -31.58 41.55 9.12
C SER A 752 -32.93 42.14 8.76
N GLY A 753 -33.92 41.96 9.63
CA GLY A 753 -35.23 42.61 9.55
C GLY A 753 -35.33 43.74 10.57
N SER A 754 -35.97 44.85 10.21
CA SER A 754 -36.11 46.01 11.09
C SER A 754 -37.51 46.64 11.09
N LEU A 755 -37.81 47.33 12.19
CA LEU A 755 -38.98 48.21 12.31
C LEU A 755 -38.91 49.45 11.42
N ASP A 756 -37.76 49.72 10.79
CA ASP A 756 -37.61 50.77 9.77
C ASP A 756 -38.23 50.40 8.42
N ARG A 757 -38.88 49.23 8.35
CA ARG A 757 -39.55 48.69 7.16
C ARG A 757 -38.58 48.22 6.09
N THR A 758 -37.34 47.91 6.46
CA THR A 758 -36.35 47.33 5.54
C THR A 758 -35.92 45.94 5.99
N THR A 759 -35.55 45.12 5.02
CA THR A 759 -34.72 43.93 5.22
C THR A 759 -33.40 44.15 4.51
N LYS A 760 -32.28 44.04 5.22
CA LYS A 760 -30.94 44.18 4.63
C LYS A 760 -30.27 42.82 4.52
N VAL A 761 -29.56 42.59 3.41
CA VAL A 761 -28.75 41.40 3.15
C VAL A 761 -27.29 41.77 3.24
N TRP A 762 -26.56 41.01 4.04
CA TRP A 762 -25.18 41.26 4.40
C TRP A 762 -24.28 40.14 3.91
N SER A 763 -23.12 40.47 3.34
CA SER A 763 -22.06 39.50 3.06
C SER A 763 -21.20 39.31 4.29
N ILE A 764 -21.02 38.05 4.71
CA ILE A 764 -20.18 37.68 5.85
C ILE A 764 -18.77 37.37 5.33
N ARG A 765 -17.81 38.27 5.56
CA ARG A 765 -16.38 38.05 5.24
C ARG A 765 -15.58 37.77 6.50
N THR A 766 -14.32 37.37 6.35
CA THR A 766 -13.41 37.01 7.45
C THR A 766 -13.27 38.14 8.48
N GLU A 767 -13.23 39.41 8.04
CA GLU A 767 -12.96 40.55 8.93
C GLU A 767 -14.10 41.56 9.03
N SER A 768 -15.15 41.45 8.21
CA SER A 768 -16.21 42.47 8.18
C SER A 768 -17.55 41.94 7.69
N LEU A 769 -18.60 42.68 8.04
CA LEU A 769 -19.96 42.57 7.57
C LEU A 769 -20.26 43.79 6.68
N HIS A 770 -20.68 43.54 5.44
CA HIS A 770 -21.04 44.59 4.48
C HIS A 770 -22.44 44.41 3.96
N CYS A 771 -23.25 45.48 3.95
CA CYS A 771 -24.57 45.47 3.35
C CYS A 771 -24.43 45.40 1.82
N VAL A 772 -25.04 44.39 1.21
CA VAL A 772 -24.99 44.16 -0.25
C VAL A 772 -26.31 44.51 -0.91
N GLN A 773 -27.44 44.27 -0.22
CA GLN A 773 -28.77 44.54 -0.76
C GLN A 773 -29.69 45.09 0.34
N VAL A 774 -30.58 45.99 -0.04
CA VAL A 774 -31.63 46.54 0.81
C VAL A 774 -32.96 46.30 0.12
N HIS A 775 -33.93 45.76 0.85
CA HIS A 775 -35.27 45.51 0.36
C HIS A 775 -36.29 46.26 1.21
N ASP A 776 -37.09 47.11 0.57
CA ASP A 776 -38.17 47.85 1.23
C ASP A 776 -39.41 46.97 1.40
N MET A 777 -39.74 46.69 2.66
CA MET A 777 -40.97 46.00 3.06
C MET A 777 -42.01 47.09 3.29
N LYS A 778 -43.21 47.01 2.71
CA LYS A 778 -44.23 48.08 2.91
C LYS A 778 -44.62 48.27 4.38
N ASP A 779 -44.38 47.28 5.23
CA ASP A 779 -44.68 47.26 6.66
C ASP A 779 -43.44 46.99 7.50
N GLN A 780 -43.57 47.23 8.81
CA GLN A 780 -42.52 46.93 9.79
C GLN A 780 -42.27 45.42 9.88
N VAL A 781 -41.01 45.02 9.99
CA VAL A 781 -40.60 43.62 10.12
C VAL A 781 -40.42 43.30 11.60
N HIS A 782 -41.35 42.55 12.20
CA HIS A 782 -41.25 42.15 13.63
C HIS A 782 -40.50 40.85 13.86
N SER A 783 -40.52 39.94 12.89
CA SER A 783 -39.78 38.68 12.88
C SER A 783 -39.58 38.30 11.43
N LEU A 784 -38.42 37.74 11.10
CA LEU A 784 -38.00 37.41 9.75
C LEU A 784 -37.48 35.98 9.72
N VAL A 785 -37.92 35.21 8.72
CA VAL A 785 -37.31 33.94 8.32
C VAL A 785 -37.09 33.97 6.81
N VAL A 786 -35.94 33.48 6.34
CA VAL A 786 -35.57 33.58 4.91
C VAL A 786 -35.24 32.23 4.30
N SER A 787 -35.41 32.17 2.99
CA SER A 787 -34.93 31.13 2.08
C SER A 787 -34.15 31.77 0.93
N ASN A 788 -33.58 30.95 0.05
CA ASN A 788 -32.82 31.46 -1.09
C ASN A 788 -33.67 32.29 -2.07
N SER A 789 -34.99 32.13 -2.10
CA SER A 789 -35.90 32.79 -3.05
C SER A 789 -36.94 33.73 -2.43
N LEU A 790 -37.14 33.67 -1.10
CA LEU A 790 -38.19 34.39 -0.41
C LEU A 790 -37.83 34.72 1.05
N ALA A 791 -38.37 35.83 1.54
CA ALA A 791 -38.41 36.29 2.91
C ALA A 791 -39.84 36.24 3.45
N CYS A 792 -40.05 35.59 4.58
CA CYS A 792 -41.33 35.59 5.30
C CYS A 792 -41.18 36.42 6.56
N PHE A 793 -42.09 37.35 6.80
CA PHE A 793 -42.04 38.22 7.97
C PHE A 793 -43.41 38.50 8.58
N ILE A 794 -43.41 38.81 9.87
CA ILE A 794 -44.59 39.23 10.62
C ILE A 794 -44.73 40.76 10.48
N PRO A 795 -45.79 41.28 9.85
CA PRO A 795 -46.07 42.72 9.78
C PRO A 795 -46.68 43.24 11.09
N GLN A 796 -46.87 44.55 11.19
CA GLN A 796 -47.68 45.15 12.24
C GLN A 796 -49.16 44.79 12.02
N GLY A 797 -49.67 43.78 12.72
CA GLY A 797 -51.06 43.31 12.59
C GLY A 797 -51.21 41.80 12.60
N ALA A 798 -52.17 41.28 11.83
CA ALA A 798 -52.44 39.85 11.72
C ALA A 798 -51.88 39.25 10.41
N GLY A 799 -51.49 37.98 10.46
CA GLY A 799 -50.94 37.17 9.37
C GLY A 799 -49.43 37.27 9.20
N VAL A 800 -48.97 36.75 8.06
CA VAL A 800 -47.57 36.70 7.64
C VAL A 800 -47.46 37.22 6.22
N LYS A 801 -46.47 38.07 5.94
CA LYS A 801 -46.16 38.48 4.57
C LYS A 801 -45.00 37.66 4.04
N VAL A 802 -45.17 37.16 2.83
CA VAL A 802 -44.14 36.43 2.07
C VAL A 802 -43.74 37.31 0.90
N HIS A 803 -42.48 37.73 0.89
CA HIS A 803 -41.88 38.54 -0.16
C HIS A 803 -40.84 37.70 -0.90
N SER A 804 -41.04 37.47 -2.19
CA SER A 804 -39.99 36.90 -3.02
C SER A 804 -38.97 37.97 -3.38
N TRP A 805 -37.69 37.59 -3.43
CA TRP A 805 -36.61 38.52 -3.80
C TRP A 805 -36.75 39.07 -5.22
N ASN A 806 -37.62 38.48 -6.05
CA ASN A 806 -37.99 38.99 -7.38
C ASN A 806 -39.10 40.07 -7.35
N GLY A 807 -39.59 40.46 -6.17
CA GLY A 807 -40.58 41.52 -5.97
C GLY A 807 -42.02 41.06 -5.74
N ALA A 808 -42.36 39.78 -5.94
CA ALA A 808 -43.69 39.27 -5.64
C ALA A 808 -43.99 39.29 -4.13
N SER A 809 -45.18 39.72 -3.71
CA SER A 809 -45.57 39.70 -2.29
C SER A 809 -46.95 39.07 -2.09
N LYS A 810 -47.09 38.25 -1.05
CA LYS A 810 -48.33 37.59 -0.64
C LYS A 810 -48.57 37.80 0.85
N HIS A 811 -49.83 37.96 1.26
CA HIS A 811 -50.24 38.03 2.67
C HIS A 811 -51.01 36.76 3.01
N LEU A 812 -50.45 35.96 3.91
CA LEU A 812 -50.98 34.67 4.33
C LEU A 812 -51.58 34.80 5.73
N ASN A 813 -52.64 34.04 5.98
CA ASN A 813 -53.29 33.91 7.29
C ASN A 813 -53.70 35.24 7.98
N PRO A 814 -54.40 36.17 7.29
CA PRO A 814 -54.69 37.52 7.80
C PRO A 814 -55.60 37.55 9.04
N ASN A 815 -56.21 36.42 9.43
CA ASN A 815 -57.14 36.33 10.55
C ASN A 815 -56.47 35.96 11.88
N LYS A 816 -55.16 35.72 11.90
CA LYS A 816 -54.42 35.24 13.07
C LYS A 816 -53.28 36.17 13.44
N TYR A 817 -53.14 36.50 14.72
CA TYR A 817 -52.02 37.30 15.21
C TYR A 817 -50.80 36.41 15.50
N VAL A 818 -49.89 36.33 14.53
CA VAL A 818 -48.67 35.52 14.61
C VAL A 818 -47.62 36.22 15.49
N LYS A 819 -46.87 35.44 16.28
CA LYS A 819 -45.79 35.90 17.15
C LYS A 819 -44.41 35.39 16.77
N CYS A 820 -44.32 34.15 16.31
CA CYS A 820 -43.06 33.53 15.91
C CYS A 820 -43.25 32.69 14.65
N LEU A 821 -42.15 32.51 13.91
CA LEU A 821 -42.09 31.80 12.64
C LEU A 821 -40.95 30.79 12.64
N SER A 822 -41.13 29.66 11.94
CA SER A 822 -40.07 28.74 11.57
C SER A 822 -40.29 28.24 10.14
N LEU A 823 -39.25 28.23 9.31
CA LEU A 823 -39.33 27.85 7.90
C LEU A 823 -38.43 26.64 7.64
N VAL A 824 -39.02 25.52 7.22
CA VAL A 824 -38.28 24.30 6.88
C VAL A 824 -38.87 23.65 5.63
N GLN A 825 -38.03 23.35 4.63
CA GLN A 825 -38.42 22.65 3.39
C GLN A 825 -39.65 23.26 2.66
N GLY A 826 -39.77 24.59 2.69
CA GLY A 826 -40.90 25.29 2.04
C GLY A 826 -42.21 25.31 2.84
N LYS A 827 -42.23 24.71 4.03
CA LYS A 827 -43.34 24.80 4.99
C LYS A 827 -43.04 25.84 6.06
N LEU A 828 -44.01 26.71 6.30
CA LEU A 828 -43.94 27.78 7.29
C LEU A 828 -44.80 27.45 8.51
N TYR A 829 -44.17 27.27 9.66
CA TYR A 829 -44.83 27.09 10.94
C TYR A 829 -45.03 28.44 11.62
N CYS A 830 -46.23 28.68 12.13
CA CYS A 830 -46.67 29.94 12.73
C CYS A 830 -47.20 29.71 14.14
N GLY A 831 -46.57 30.35 15.13
CA GLY A 831 -47.06 30.37 16.52
C GLY A 831 -47.87 31.64 16.79
N CYS A 832 -49.09 31.49 17.29
CA CYS A 832 -50.05 32.60 17.41
C CYS A 832 -50.25 33.08 18.86
N HIS A 833 -50.87 34.25 19.03
CA HIS A 833 -51.22 34.83 20.34
C HIS A 833 -52.24 34.01 21.14
N ASP A 834 -53.11 33.27 20.46
CA ASP A 834 -54.18 32.47 21.06
C ASP A 834 -53.73 31.04 21.39
N ASN A 835 -52.41 30.81 21.44
CA ASN A 835 -51.77 29.51 21.61
C ASN A 835 -51.99 28.52 20.46
N SER A 836 -52.51 28.96 19.30
CA SER A 836 -52.60 28.09 18.12
C SER A 836 -51.28 27.99 17.37
N ILE A 837 -51.03 26.81 16.81
CA ILE A 837 -49.88 26.51 15.95
C ILE A 837 -50.41 26.05 14.60
N GLN A 838 -49.95 26.69 13.53
CA GLN A 838 -50.39 26.40 12.17
C GLN A 838 -49.19 26.15 11.26
N GLU A 839 -49.31 25.17 10.36
CA GLU A 839 -48.39 24.94 9.26
C GLU A 839 -49.01 25.51 7.98
N ILE A 840 -48.23 26.25 7.21
CA ILE A 840 -48.61 26.79 5.91
C ILE A 840 -47.62 26.24 4.87
N ASP A 841 -48.11 25.46 3.93
CA ASP A 841 -47.31 25.06 2.77
C ASP A 841 -47.22 26.25 1.79
N LEU A 842 -46.00 26.75 1.55
CA LEU A 842 -45.81 27.93 0.71
C LEU A 842 -46.00 27.65 -0.79
N ALA A 843 -45.91 26.38 -1.22
CA ALA A 843 -46.13 26.00 -2.61
C ALA A 843 -47.62 25.94 -2.93
N THR A 844 -48.42 25.31 -2.06
CA THR A 844 -49.86 25.11 -2.27
C THR A 844 -50.73 26.20 -1.63
N GLY A 845 -50.21 26.89 -0.61
CA GLY A 845 -50.97 27.83 0.22
C GLY A 845 -51.89 27.16 1.24
N ILE A 846 -51.84 25.83 1.37
CA ILE A 846 -52.69 25.08 2.29
C ILE A 846 -52.26 25.36 3.73
N ILE A 847 -53.24 25.65 4.59
CA ILE A 847 -53.05 25.87 6.02
C ILE A 847 -53.56 24.65 6.77
N SER A 848 -52.68 24.00 7.54
CA SER A 848 -53.04 22.94 8.48
C SER A 848 -52.82 23.42 9.92
N THR A 849 -53.60 22.90 10.86
CA THR A 849 -53.52 23.28 12.27
C THR A 849 -52.90 22.15 13.06
N VAL A 850 -51.76 22.42 13.70
CA VAL A 850 -51.06 21.48 14.59
C VAL A 850 -51.70 21.53 15.98
N GLN A 851 -51.97 22.74 16.48
CA GLN A 851 -52.64 22.95 17.75
C GLN A 851 -53.73 24.02 17.61
N TYR A 852 -54.95 23.68 18.04
CA TYR A 852 -56.06 24.64 18.12
C TYR A 852 -55.87 25.60 19.30
N GLY A 853 -56.27 26.87 19.09
CA GLY A 853 -56.15 27.90 20.11
C GLY A 853 -57.17 27.72 21.23
N SER A 854 -56.77 28.02 22.46
CA SER A 854 -57.64 27.90 23.64
C SER A 854 -58.38 29.22 23.91
N ARG A 855 -59.71 29.25 23.75
CA ARG A 855 -60.55 30.37 24.21
C ARG A 855 -60.95 30.15 25.68
N ARG A 856 -60.12 30.58 26.64
CA ARG A 856 -60.54 30.60 28.06
C ARG A 856 -61.33 31.89 28.35
N LEU A 857 -62.39 31.76 29.17
CA LEU A 857 -63.32 32.85 29.56
C LEU A 857 -62.68 33.99 30.38
N LEU A 858 -61.44 33.83 30.86
CA LEU A 858 -60.70 34.83 31.64
C LEU A 858 -59.49 35.33 30.83
N ALA A 859 -59.52 36.62 30.51
CA ALA A 859 -58.73 37.33 29.51
C ALA A 859 -57.21 37.46 29.79
N LYS A 860 -56.45 36.36 29.86
CA LYS A 860 -54.99 36.40 29.65
C LYS A 860 -54.61 35.64 28.38
N SER A 861 -54.11 36.37 27.39
CA SER A 861 -53.55 35.78 26.15
C SER A 861 -52.29 34.99 26.48
N ASN A 862 -52.20 33.75 26.03
CA ASN A 862 -51.04 32.89 26.21
C ASN A 862 -50.38 32.63 24.84
N PRO A 863 -49.52 33.55 24.36
CA PRO A 863 -48.88 33.41 23.06
C PRO A 863 -47.83 32.29 23.05
N VAL A 864 -47.66 31.69 21.87
CA VAL A 864 -46.44 30.93 21.53
C VAL A 864 -45.34 31.96 21.24
N HIS A 865 -44.36 32.06 22.13
CA HIS A 865 -43.30 33.07 22.05
C HIS A 865 -42.18 32.68 21.10
N ALA A 866 -41.81 31.41 21.08
CA ALA A 866 -40.73 30.92 20.23
C ALA A 866 -41.02 29.51 19.74
N MET A 867 -40.44 29.17 18.60
CA MET A 867 -40.54 27.84 18.02
C MET A 867 -39.30 27.49 17.21
N GLN A 868 -38.98 26.20 17.15
CA GLN A 868 -37.92 25.67 16.32
C GLN A 868 -38.28 24.26 15.87
N LEU A 869 -38.01 23.94 14.60
CA LEU A 869 -38.14 22.60 14.06
C LEU A 869 -36.75 21.97 13.90
N GLN A 870 -36.54 20.79 14.48
CA GLN A 870 -35.28 20.04 14.37
C GLN A 870 -35.56 18.54 14.43
N ASP A 871 -34.89 17.76 13.57
CA ASP A 871 -35.02 16.29 13.49
C ASP A 871 -36.47 15.79 13.36
N GLY A 872 -37.33 16.55 12.65
CA GLY A 872 -38.75 16.23 12.49
C GLY A 872 -39.62 16.50 13.72
N LEU A 873 -39.06 17.09 14.78
CA LEU A 873 -39.78 17.51 15.98
C LEU A 873 -39.92 19.04 16.02
N LEU A 874 -41.12 19.50 16.31
CA LEU A 874 -41.47 20.91 16.47
C LEU A 874 -41.51 21.26 17.96
N TYR A 875 -40.56 22.08 18.38
CA TYR A 875 -40.47 22.59 19.74
C TYR A 875 -41.17 23.94 19.81
N THR A 876 -42.12 24.07 20.73
CA THR A 876 -42.89 25.31 20.92
C THR A 876 -42.81 25.76 22.37
N ALA A 877 -42.52 27.04 22.58
CA ALA A 877 -42.30 27.62 23.89
C ALA A 877 -43.24 28.82 24.10
N GLY A 878 -43.79 28.94 25.30
CA GLY A 878 -44.71 30.01 25.65
C GLY A 878 -44.92 30.18 27.16
N SER A 879 -46.10 30.67 27.52
CA SER A 879 -46.52 30.77 28.92
C SER A 879 -46.96 29.41 29.46
N PRO A 880 -46.65 29.05 30.72
CA PRO A 880 -47.06 27.78 31.30
C PRO A 880 -48.57 27.76 31.58
N ILE A 881 -49.35 27.15 30.69
CA ILE A 881 -50.82 27.08 30.80
C ILE A 881 -51.27 25.88 31.66
N ASP A 882 -50.59 24.74 31.47
CA ASP A 882 -50.91 23.45 32.09
C ASP A 882 -49.70 22.91 32.89
N GLY A 883 -48.89 23.82 33.46
CA GLY A 883 -47.63 23.49 34.14
C GLY A 883 -46.43 23.23 33.22
N ALA A 884 -46.66 23.10 31.90
CA ALA A 884 -45.62 23.01 30.88
C ALA A 884 -45.50 24.31 30.08
N ALA A 885 -44.29 24.85 30.00
CA ALA A 885 -43.98 26.04 29.20
C ALA A 885 -43.50 25.67 27.79
N VAL A 886 -43.08 24.42 27.57
CA VAL A 886 -42.61 23.90 26.28
C VAL A 886 -43.36 22.63 25.91
N LYS A 887 -43.82 22.55 24.67
CA LYS A 887 -44.47 21.37 24.07
C LYS A 887 -43.70 20.95 22.82
N ILE A 888 -43.47 19.64 22.70
CA ILE A 888 -42.73 19.00 21.60
C ILE A 888 -43.73 18.18 20.79
N TRP A 889 -43.86 18.52 19.51
CA TRP A 889 -44.79 17.90 18.58
C TRP A 889 -44.04 17.15 17.49
N SER A 890 -44.61 16.05 17.00
CA SER A 890 -44.11 15.40 15.80
C SER A 890 -44.59 16.16 14.57
N ALA A 891 -43.67 16.53 13.67
CA ALA A 891 -44.03 17.29 12.47
C ALA A 891 -44.66 16.43 11.36
N SER A 892 -44.59 15.10 11.45
CA SER A 892 -45.18 14.19 10.46
C SER A 892 -46.67 13.95 10.69
N ASN A 893 -47.10 13.88 11.96
CA ASN A 893 -48.46 13.51 12.34
C ASN A 893 -49.12 14.48 13.35
N TYR A 894 -48.40 15.51 13.81
CA TYR A 894 -48.86 16.52 14.77
C TYR A 894 -49.20 15.99 16.17
N ASP A 895 -48.75 14.78 16.51
CA ASP A 895 -48.92 14.24 17.85
C ASP A 895 -48.00 14.93 18.86
N LEU A 896 -48.48 15.12 20.09
CA LEU A 896 -47.67 15.62 21.19
C LEU A 896 -46.74 14.50 21.69
N VAL A 897 -45.43 14.69 21.52
CA VAL A 897 -44.39 13.73 21.92
C VAL A 897 -44.03 13.90 23.40
N ALA A 898 -43.86 15.15 23.85
CA ALA A 898 -43.46 15.46 25.22
C ALA A 898 -43.78 16.91 25.63
N SER A 899 -43.77 17.16 26.93
CA SER A 899 -43.95 18.49 27.53
C SER A 899 -42.92 18.74 28.63
N LEU A 900 -42.24 19.89 28.61
CA LEU A 900 -41.25 20.24 29.63
C LEU A 900 -41.88 21.12 30.72
N PRO A 901 -41.89 20.69 31.99
CA PRO A 901 -42.46 21.47 33.07
C PRO A 901 -41.51 22.62 33.47
N SER A 902 -41.90 23.85 33.16
CA SER A 902 -41.19 25.05 33.62
C SER A 902 -42.21 26.03 34.20
N THR A 903 -41.92 26.55 35.39
CA THR A 903 -42.80 27.48 36.11
C THR A 903 -42.68 28.91 35.60
N VAL A 904 -41.65 29.18 34.77
CA VAL A 904 -41.35 30.51 34.23
C VAL A 904 -41.72 30.55 32.75
N GLU A 905 -42.24 31.69 32.33
CA GLU A 905 -42.55 31.96 30.93
C GLU A 905 -41.27 31.92 30.06
N VAL A 906 -41.29 31.09 29.03
CA VAL A 906 -40.16 30.92 28.09
C VAL A 906 -40.35 31.83 26.89
N ARG A 907 -39.32 32.61 26.56
CA ARG A 907 -39.32 33.65 25.53
C ARG A 907 -38.50 33.30 24.30
N SER A 908 -37.47 32.48 24.47
CA SER A 908 -36.63 31.98 23.38
C SER A 908 -36.30 30.51 23.62
N ILE A 909 -36.13 29.76 22.53
CA ILE A 909 -35.73 28.36 22.56
C ILE A 909 -34.65 28.14 21.52
N THR A 910 -33.62 27.38 21.89
CA THR A 910 -32.71 26.81 20.90
C THR A 910 -32.43 25.34 21.24
N VAL A 911 -32.50 24.49 20.24
CA VAL A 911 -32.32 23.04 20.35
C VAL A 911 -30.99 22.67 19.69
N SER A 912 -30.20 21.88 20.42
CA SER A 912 -28.97 21.27 19.95
C SER A 912 -29.19 19.77 19.71
N SER A 913 -28.13 19.03 19.39
CA SER A 913 -28.24 17.58 19.22
C SER A 913 -28.69 16.85 20.50
N GLU A 914 -28.18 17.25 21.66
CA GLU A 914 -28.35 16.57 22.95
C GLU A 914 -29.13 17.41 23.98
N LEU A 915 -29.15 18.74 23.82
CA LEU A 915 -29.66 19.68 24.80
C LEU A 915 -30.72 20.62 24.22
N ILE A 916 -31.61 21.08 25.09
CA ILE A 916 -32.61 22.11 24.82
C ILE A 916 -32.34 23.28 25.77
N TYR A 917 -32.17 24.47 25.22
CA TYR A 917 -31.91 25.70 25.96
C TYR A 917 -33.14 26.61 25.94
N LEU A 918 -33.63 26.98 27.12
CA LEU A 918 -34.85 27.78 27.30
C LEU A 918 -34.54 29.13 27.93
N GLY A 919 -34.76 30.21 27.19
CA GLY A 919 -34.60 31.57 27.67
C GLY A 919 -35.81 32.02 28.44
N CYS A 920 -35.67 32.23 29.74
CA CYS A 920 -36.76 32.54 30.63
C CYS A 920 -36.93 34.05 30.85
N LYS A 921 -38.15 34.48 31.13
CA LYS A 921 -38.48 35.86 31.47
C LYS A 921 -37.76 36.38 32.73
N GLY A 922 -37.36 35.50 33.64
CA GLY A 922 -36.72 35.85 34.92
C GLY A 922 -35.19 35.96 34.87
N GLY A 923 -34.57 36.12 33.69
CA GLY A 923 -33.12 36.26 33.57
C GLY A 923 -32.33 34.99 33.83
N ALA A 924 -32.90 33.84 33.44
CA ALA A 924 -32.26 32.54 33.52
C ALA A 924 -32.36 31.80 32.17
N VAL A 925 -31.36 30.99 31.86
CA VAL A 925 -31.43 29.97 30.80
C VAL A 925 -31.55 28.60 31.45
N GLU A 926 -32.66 27.89 31.22
CA GLU A 926 -32.78 26.49 31.65
C GLU A 926 -32.21 25.57 30.58
N VAL A 927 -31.33 24.66 30.98
CA VAL A 927 -30.72 23.63 30.12
C VAL A 927 -31.38 22.31 30.42
N TRP A 928 -31.94 21.68 29.39
CA TRP A 928 -32.69 20.43 29.47
C TRP A 928 -32.03 19.36 28.61
N CYS A 929 -32.01 18.12 29.07
CA CYS A 929 -31.60 16.97 28.28
C CYS A 929 -32.71 16.62 27.30
N LYS A 930 -32.38 16.51 26.00
CA LYS A 930 -33.34 16.22 24.93
C LYS A 930 -33.96 14.84 25.10
N ASP A 931 -33.18 13.81 25.38
CA ASP A 931 -33.70 12.42 25.49
C ASP A 931 -34.45 12.16 26.80
N LYS A 932 -33.91 12.66 27.93
CA LYS A 932 -34.48 12.43 29.26
C LYS A 932 -35.59 13.42 29.62
N HIS A 933 -35.78 14.47 28.83
CA HIS A 933 -36.71 15.58 29.11
C HIS A 933 -36.62 16.12 30.54
N ARG A 934 -35.40 16.14 31.11
CA ARG A 934 -35.13 16.59 32.48
C ARG A 934 -34.21 17.81 32.46
N ARG A 935 -34.50 18.78 33.34
CA ARG A 935 -33.63 19.94 33.56
C ARG A 935 -32.30 19.49 34.16
N VAL A 936 -31.21 19.84 33.49
CA VAL A 936 -29.83 19.48 33.84
C VAL A 936 -29.14 20.63 34.58
N GLN A 937 -29.36 21.87 34.14
CA GLN A 937 -28.71 23.05 34.72
C GLN A 937 -29.62 24.29 34.55
N THR A 938 -29.40 25.31 35.39
CA THR A 938 -29.95 26.65 35.21
C THR A 938 -28.80 27.65 35.20
N LEU A 939 -28.62 28.37 34.09
CA LEU A 939 -27.61 29.40 33.92
C LEU A 939 -28.23 30.74 34.30
N GLN A 940 -27.64 31.41 35.29
CA GLN A 940 -28.12 32.70 35.76
C GLN A 940 -27.39 33.83 35.04
N LEU A 941 -28.14 34.84 34.57
CA LEU A 941 -27.54 35.98 33.88
C LEU A 941 -27.13 37.14 34.79
N GLY A 942 -27.32 37.00 36.11
CA GLY A 942 -27.05 38.07 37.08
C GLY A 942 -27.95 39.30 36.89
N THR A 943 -29.08 39.15 36.20
CA THR A 943 -30.10 40.18 35.96
C THR A 943 -31.49 39.54 36.06
N SER A 944 -32.51 40.34 36.39
CA SER A 944 -33.92 39.93 36.31
C SER A 944 -34.55 40.23 34.95
N ALA A 945 -33.76 40.77 34.02
CA ALA A 945 -34.18 41.09 32.66
C ALA A 945 -34.56 39.82 31.87
N LYS A 946 -35.44 39.98 30.89
CA LYS A 946 -35.95 38.86 30.11
C LYS A 946 -34.88 38.38 29.14
N VAL A 947 -34.68 37.07 29.03
CA VAL A 947 -33.87 36.50 27.94
C VAL A 947 -34.69 36.52 26.66
N LEU A 948 -34.34 37.40 25.72
CA LEU A 948 -35.11 37.62 24.49
C LEU A 948 -34.69 36.66 23.37
N THR A 949 -33.42 36.26 23.34
CA THR A 949 -32.84 35.47 22.25
C THR A 949 -31.74 34.56 22.78
N ILE A 950 -31.61 33.36 22.21
CA ILE A 950 -30.52 32.43 22.48
C ILE A 950 -30.06 31.83 21.16
N SER A 951 -28.75 31.64 21.01
CA SER A 951 -28.16 30.88 19.91
C SER A 951 -27.05 29.96 20.42
N VAL A 952 -26.89 28.82 19.77
CA VAL A 952 -25.78 27.89 19.98
C VAL A 952 -24.89 27.91 18.74
N ASN A 953 -23.57 27.80 18.91
CA ASN A 953 -22.65 27.74 17.78
C ASN A 953 -22.73 26.38 17.05
N SER A 954 -22.18 26.30 15.83
CA SER A 954 -22.25 25.08 15.01
C SER A 954 -21.51 23.87 15.58
N ALA A 955 -20.58 24.10 16.51
CA ALA A 955 -19.88 23.03 17.25
C ALA A 955 -20.65 22.59 18.51
N GLU A 956 -21.75 23.28 18.84
CA GLU A 956 -22.54 23.09 20.05
C GLU A 956 -21.76 23.27 21.36
N GLU A 957 -20.66 24.02 21.33
CA GLU A 957 -19.78 24.25 22.48
C GLU A 957 -20.14 25.50 23.27
N ILE A 958 -20.69 26.51 22.59
CA ILE A 958 -20.96 27.82 23.16
C ILE A 958 -22.44 28.14 22.97
N VAL A 959 -23.10 28.47 24.07
CA VAL A 959 -24.44 29.04 24.09
C VAL A 959 -24.35 30.53 24.42
N VAL A 960 -25.05 31.36 23.66
CA VAL A 960 -25.04 32.81 23.81
C VAL A 960 -26.47 33.30 23.97
N ALA A 961 -26.72 34.12 24.97
CA ALA A 961 -28.02 34.72 25.25
C ALA A 961 -27.96 36.25 25.21
N GLY A 962 -29.07 36.86 24.78
CA GLY A 962 -29.29 38.30 24.76
C GLY A 962 -30.51 38.69 25.58
N THR A 963 -30.42 39.79 26.31
CA THR A 963 -31.43 40.21 27.29
C THR A 963 -32.12 41.54 26.92
N SER A 964 -33.25 41.78 27.58
CA SER A 964 -34.02 43.02 27.44
C SER A 964 -33.36 44.24 28.08
N ASP A 965 -32.32 44.08 28.91
CA ASP A 965 -31.52 45.20 29.44
C ASP A 965 -30.22 45.44 28.64
N GLY A 966 -30.05 44.76 27.50
CA GLY A 966 -28.94 45.00 26.59
C GLY A 966 -27.67 44.20 26.89
N ARG A 967 -27.74 43.15 27.73
CA ARG A 967 -26.58 42.28 28.00
C ARG A 967 -26.50 41.13 27.02
N ILE A 968 -25.26 40.74 26.70
CA ILE A 968 -24.92 39.52 25.98
C ILE A 968 -24.07 38.66 26.90
N GLN A 969 -24.44 37.40 27.07
CA GLN A 969 -23.68 36.48 27.90
C GLN A 969 -23.47 35.15 27.18
N ALA A 970 -22.27 34.61 27.32
CA ALA A 970 -21.86 33.37 26.69
C ALA A 970 -21.36 32.37 27.73
N TRP A 971 -21.79 31.12 27.58
CA TRP A 971 -21.32 29.98 28.38
C TRP A 971 -20.79 28.91 27.46
N GLY A 972 -19.82 28.14 27.95
CA GLY A 972 -19.33 26.95 27.26
C GLY A 972 -19.13 25.80 28.22
N PHE A 973 -18.98 24.59 27.69
CA PHE A 973 -18.78 23.40 28.52
C PHE A 973 -17.51 23.51 29.37
N SER A 974 -17.65 23.19 30.67
CA SER A 974 -16.57 23.22 31.67
C SER A 974 -15.49 22.20 31.39
#